data_AF-A0A1I9G3V5-F1
#
_entry.id   AF-A0A1I9G3V5-F1
#
_cell.length_a   1.000
_cell.length_b   1.000
_cell.length_c   1.000
_cell.angle_alpha   90.00
_cell.angle_beta   90.00
_cell.angle_gamma   90.00
#
_symmetry.space_group_name_H-M   'P 1'
#
loop_
_entity.id
_entity.type
_entity.pdbx_description
1 polymer ?
#
loop_
_entity_poly.entity_id
_entity_poly.type
_entity_poly.pdbx_seq_one_letter_code
_entity_poly.pdbx_strand_id
1 'polypeptide(L)'
;MCDVFLNVKHLLNPNSLTLDILRQRQFSSLRNEELQCFGVKLLDNKQNAKCEVDRAPVTFIYKRERVVDNNTKGIKILSNGIISLDSGVSLKELQCTIDYNTTFISKSRLPRKILDVHSAPKFTLKPKDRSYREGTTVRLDCEVTGKPRPSITWYFNGRKLKRSRKYEMNLEQTSLNIYPFLERDIGKYTCIAENAYGRIETSAEARLVSSSPPVITESPENQKVSLGSTVTFRCRADGEPRPFITWFFNGGEISILKGHFYVSDDEMELTISGVTKHDEGVYSCMAGNTVGSMIADARLLIDQNQIQDGSINDHFIHNIFHQASQNVDSAIEQTREKLSKITNPHELLRWFQFSFPQAIELSRAREIYEESIRLIQKHVEKGLTLSLHELPSNVSIESVLAKSHVDMLVQLAGCSGAQTRDPCDDHCFHSRYRTYDGQCNNEIHTMWGASQTRFRRLLPPIYENGFNTPVGWDPNKLYFGYRKPNARSVSRKLLGTKHTTPHKTYSAMLMQWGQFIDHDLDFTATAISRQAFATGAICNRTCQHLNPCFNIPLSYDDPRMLSNPQYPCIEFERSSAICGSGETSLIYRHVTYREQMNTITSYIDASGIYGSTEEDAYDLRNLSPDQGLLRYDMVSSANKPYLPFERDSPIDCRRNWTLDYPIRCFLAGDFRANEQLGLITMHTIFMREHNRLAIEIASLNPDLDGETVFHETRKIVGAELQHITFHYWLPKVLGKKQFDKLIGPYRGYQPLLDATISNAFATAAFRFGHTLVNPVLHRLDEKLAPIREGHIPLRDAFFAPEMLLSTGSVDPYLRGLFATPMKKPIPNELLNDELTENLFNQAHEVSLDLAAINIQRGRDHALPGYVEFRSWCNLSPVENWNDLKNIMPRDVIYKLKDLYGHPGRNFYYL
;
A
#
# COMPACT_ATOMS: atom_id res chain seq x y z
N MET A 1 -9.33 -23.08 10.06
CA MET A 1 -9.74 -23.86 11.25
C MET A 1 -8.46 -24.25 11.99
N CYS A 2 -8.11 -23.85 13.21
CA CYS A 2 -8.54 -22.85 14.21
C CYS A 2 -7.21 -22.51 14.92
N ASP A 3 -6.65 -21.29 15.01
CA ASP A 3 -7.11 -20.00 15.53
C ASP A 3 -7.09 -19.87 17.08
N VAL A 4 -6.45 -18.79 17.53
CA VAL A 4 -6.68 -17.95 18.75
C VAL A 4 -5.98 -18.23 20.11
N PHE A 5 -5.55 -17.11 20.72
CA PHE A 5 -5.24 -16.78 22.15
C PHE A 5 -3.80 -17.05 22.63
N LEU A 6 -3.02 -16.15 23.24
CA LEU A 6 -3.21 -14.83 23.87
C LEU A 6 -1.85 -14.12 23.96
N ASN A 7 -1.82 -12.80 23.70
CA ASN A 7 -1.15 -11.88 24.60
C ASN A 7 -2.09 -10.69 24.84
N VAL A 8 -3.11 -10.95 25.64
CA VAL A 8 -3.79 -9.94 26.46
C VAL A 8 -3.59 -10.38 27.90
N LYS A 9 -3.05 -9.46 28.72
CA LYS A 9 -3.24 -9.23 30.17
C LYS A 9 -1.91 -8.75 30.77
N HIS A 10 -1.80 -7.59 31.42
CA HIS A 10 -2.84 -6.69 31.92
C HIS A 10 -2.26 -5.31 32.21
N LEU A 11 -2.99 -4.27 31.79
CA LEU A 11 -3.28 -3.11 32.62
C LEU A 11 -3.86 -3.60 33.95
N LEU A 12 -3.18 -3.32 35.07
CA LEU A 12 -3.80 -3.24 36.39
C LEU A 12 -3.54 -1.85 36.97
N ASN A 13 -4.61 -1.33 37.57
CA ASN A 13 -4.78 -0.08 38.32
C ASN A 13 -3.60 0.30 39.26
N PRO A 14 -3.45 1.60 39.63
CA PRO A 14 -2.41 2.07 40.52
C PRO A 14 -2.80 1.71 41.96
N ASN A 15 -2.01 0.85 42.61
CA ASN A 15 -1.84 0.78 44.06
C ASN A 15 -0.87 -0.37 44.39
N SER A 16 0.43 -0.08 44.40
CA SER A 16 1.40 -0.53 45.43
C SER A 16 2.84 -0.38 44.93
N LEU A 17 3.54 0.53 45.61
CA LEU A 17 4.92 0.48 46.09
C LEU A 17 6.02 -0.33 45.36
N THR A 18 7.14 0.39 45.20
CA THR A 18 8.56 0.01 45.25
C THR A 18 9.22 -0.57 43.99
N LEU A 19 9.88 0.34 43.27
CA LEU A 19 11.05 0.12 42.43
C LEU A 19 12.29 0.11 43.32
N ASP A 20 13.05 -0.98 43.31
CA ASP A 20 14.48 -0.96 43.59
C ASP A 20 15.21 -2.21 43.08
N ILE A 21 16.47 -2.00 42.70
CA ILE A 21 17.55 -2.97 42.38
C ILE A 21 17.80 -3.33 40.89
N LEU A 22 18.91 -2.74 40.44
CA LEU A 22 19.78 -3.01 39.29
C LEU A 22 20.44 -4.41 39.23
N ARG A 23 20.91 -4.74 38.01
CA ARG A 23 22.18 -5.41 37.63
C ARG A 23 22.33 -6.95 37.60
N GLN A 24 22.86 -7.35 36.43
CA GLN A 24 23.93 -8.35 36.17
C GLN A 24 23.60 -9.85 35.96
N ARG A 25 24.15 -10.31 34.82
CA ARG A 25 24.86 -11.59 34.54
C ARG A 25 24.05 -12.87 34.22
N GLN A 26 24.51 -13.47 33.12
CA GLN A 26 24.61 -14.91 32.80
C GLN A 26 23.33 -15.74 32.88
N PHE A 27 22.87 -16.21 31.71
CA PHE A 27 22.14 -17.48 31.62
C PHE A 27 22.77 -18.41 30.57
N SER A 28 23.65 -19.27 31.08
CA SER A 28 23.69 -20.67 30.68
C SER A 28 22.40 -21.39 31.11
N SER A 29 21.98 -22.36 30.31
CA SER A 29 20.89 -23.34 30.53
C SER A 29 19.44 -22.84 30.39
N LEU A 30 18.90 -22.98 29.17
CA LEU A 30 17.46 -23.12 28.96
C LEU A 30 17.05 -24.59 29.12
N ARG A 31 15.90 -24.80 29.79
CA ARG A 31 15.23 -26.09 30.03
C ARG A 31 14.40 -26.50 28.79
N ASN A 32 14.13 -27.80 28.70
CA ASN A 32 13.65 -28.60 27.57
C ASN A 32 12.27 -28.26 26.95
N GLU A 33 11.72 -27.05 27.05
CA GLU A 33 10.37 -26.76 26.53
C GLU A 33 10.31 -25.76 25.35
N GLU A 34 11.45 -25.31 24.81
CA GLU A 34 11.52 -24.46 23.60
C GLU A 34 12.16 -25.18 22.38
N LEU A 35 11.72 -26.40 22.07
CA LEU A 35 12.17 -27.16 20.89
C LEU A 35 11.01 -27.72 20.06
N GLN A 36 9.94 -26.93 19.87
CA GLN A 36 8.87 -27.24 18.91
C GLN A 36 8.62 -26.09 17.94
N CYS A 37 9.64 -25.73 17.18
CA CYS A 37 9.49 -25.16 15.85
C CYS A 37 10.40 -26.00 14.95
N PHE A 38 9.93 -26.43 13.78
CA PHE A 38 10.63 -27.29 12.78
C PHE A 38 10.52 -28.82 12.89
N GLY A 39 9.45 -29.39 13.45
CA GLY A 39 9.02 -30.76 13.10
C GLY A 39 10.02 -31.91 13.37
N VAL A 40 10.98 -31.74 14.28
CA VAL A 40 11.89 -32.82 14.72
C VAL A 40 11.21 -33.62 15.83
N LYS A 41 10.91 -34.91 15.57
CA LYS A 41 10.43 -35.83 16.62
C LYS A 41 11.61 -36.64 17.16
N LEU A 42 12.04 -36.32 18.38
CA LEU A 42 12.94 -37.18 19.16
C LEU A 42 12.17 -38.41 19.63
N LEU A 43 12.46 -39.57 19.05
CA LEU A 43 12.02 -40.86 19.60
C LEU A 43 13.01 -41.23 20.72
N ASP A 44 12.51 -41.23 21.96
CA ASP A 44 13.33 -41.46 23.14
C ASP A 44 13.87 -42.89 23.16
N ASN A 45 15.16 -43.02 22.85
CA ASN A 45 16.05 -44.11 23.25
C ASN A 45 17.50 -43.60 23.11
N LYS A 46 17.85 -42.54 23.85
CA LYS A 46 19.19 -41.98 24.21
C LYS A 46 20.38 -41.96 23.21
N GLN A 47 20.28 -42.46 21.99
CA GLN A 47 21.39 -42.54 21.01
C GLN A 47 20.96 -42.39 19.53
N ASN A 48 19.68 -42.17 19.22
CA ASN A 48 19.19 -42.02 17.85
C ASN A 48 18.39 -40.72 17.65
N ALA A 49 18.56 -40.05 16.51
CA ALA A 49 17.82 -38.86 16.11
C ALA A 49 17.15 -39.07 14.74
N LYS A 50 15.89 -38.63 14.61
CA LYS A 50 15.11 -38.72 13.36
C LYS A 50 14.61 -37.34 12.94
N CYS A 51 14.81 -36.99 11.67
CA CYS A 51 14.21 -35.82 11.05
C CYS A 51 13.21 -36.25 9.97
N GLU A 52 11.94 -35.84 10.13
CA GLU A 52 10.85 -36.14 9.22
C GLU A 52 10.28 -34.82 8.68
N VAL A 53 10.32 -34.63 7.36
CA VAL A 53 9.68 -33.51 6.67
C VAL A 53 8.81 -34.11 5.57
N ASP A 54 7.56 -33.64 5.46
CA ASP A 54 6.55 -34.22 4.57
C ASP A 54 7.03 -34.18 3.11
N ARG A 55 7.37 -35.34 2.56
CA ARG A 55 7.72 -35.61 1.15
C ARG A 55 8.92 -34.85 0.56
N ALA A 56 9.89 -34.40 1.37
CA ALA A 56 11.14 -33.80 0.88
C ALA A 56 12.40 -34.51 1.41
N PRO A 57 13.50 -34.61 0.63
CA PRO A 57 14.77 -35.15 1.11
C PRO A 57 15.44 -34.17 2.09
N VAL A 58 15.92 -34.68 3.23
CA VAL A 58 16.51 -33.91 4.34
C VAL A 58 18.00 -34.25 4.46
N THR A 59 18.85 -33.26 4.77
CA THR A 59 20.26 -33.46 5.13
C THR A 59 20.55 -32.95 6.53
N PHE A 60 21.48 -33.60 7.23
CA PHE A 60 21.92 -33.20 8.57
C PHE A 60 23.17 -32.28 8.49
N ILE A 61 23.26 -31.30 9.38
CA ILE A 61 24.42 -30.42 9.57
C ILE A 61 24.92 -30.61 10.99
N TYR A 62 26.21 -30.86 11.16
CA TYR A 62 26.87 -30.96 12.46
C TYR A 62 28.08 -30.04 12.48
N LYS A 63 28.19 -29.16 13.48
CA LYS A 63 29.26 -28.14 13.58
C LYS A 63 29.47 -27.31 12.29
N ARG A 64 28.37 -26.97 11.61
CA ARG A 64 28.34 -26.22 10.33
C ARG A 64 28.92 -26.97 9.11
N GLU A 65 29.18 -28.27 9.23
CA GLU A 65 29.52 -29.14 8.11
C GLU A 65 28.34 -30.05 7.73
N ARG A 66 28.15 -30.25 6.43
CA ARG A 66 27.07 -31.07 5.89
C ARG A 66 27.42 -32.55 6.10
N VAL A 67 26.59 -33.28 6.83
CA VAL A 67 26.75 -34.73 7.02
C VAL A 67 26.14 -35.44 5.82
N VAL A 68 26.98 -35.84 4.88
CA VAL A 68 26.57 -36.44 3.59
C VAL A 68 26.79 -37.96 3.58
N ASP A 69 27.65 -38.49 4.45
CA ASP A 69 28.01 -39.90 4.54
C ASP A 69 28.43 -40.32 5.98
N ASN A 70 28.77 -41.59 6.17
CA ASN A 70 29.19 -42.18 7.45
C ASN A 70 30.61 -41.78 7.91
N ASN A 71 31.28 -40.82 7.27
CA ASN A 71 32.67 -40.45 7.62
C ASN A 71 32.79 -39.38 8.71
N THR A 72 31.67 -38.83 9.20
CA THR A 72 31.68 -37.86 10.32
C THR A 72 31.84 -38.60 11.66
N LYS A 73 32.94 -38.33 12.38
CA LYS A 73 33.29 -39.02 13.64
C LYS A 73 32.14 -38.99 14.65
N GLY A 74 31.64 -40.18 15.02
CA GLY A 74 30.61 -40.36 16.05
C GLY A 74 29.17 -40.26 15.55
N ILE A 75 28.93 -40.19 14.23
CA ILE A 75 27.58 -40.14 13.63
C ILE A 75 27.45 -41.26 12.58
N LYS A 76 26.42 -42.10 12.69
CA LYS A 76 26.17 -43.23 11.77
C LYS A 76 24.77 -43.14 11.15
N ILE A 77 24.67 -43.11 9.83
CA ILE A 77 23.42 -43.06 9.07
C ILE A 77 22.82 -44.46 8.98
N LEU A 78 21.60 -44.64 9.48
CA LEU A 78 20.92 -45.93 9.55
C LEU A 78 19.92 -46.13 8.39
N SER A 79 19.16 -45.09 8.00
CA SER A 79 18.22 -45.08 6.87
C SER A 79 17.73 -43.64 6.57
N ASN A 80 16.98 -43.41 5.49
CA ASN A 80 16.47 -42.09 5.09
C ASN A 80 15.80 -41.35 6.27
N GLY A 81 16.49 -40.34 6.79
CA GLY A 81 16.03 -39.48 7.90
C GLY A 81 16.40 -39.94 9.31
N ILE A 82 17.18 -41.01 9.50
CA ILE A 82 17.59 -41.55 10.83
C ILE A 82 19.12 -41.64 10.95
N ILE A 83 19.67 -41.04 12.01
CA ILE A 83 21.09 -41.14 12.40
C ILE A 83 21.24 -41.65 13.85
N SER A 84 22.35 -42.32 14.11
CA SER A 84 22.79 -42.79 15.43
C SER A 84 24.04 -42.05 15.87
N LEU A 85 24.16 -41.74 17.17
CA LEU A 85 25.24 -40.97 17.76
C LEU A 85 26.04 -41.82 18.76
N ASP A 86 27.36 -41.80 18.65
CA ASP A 86 28.26 -42.42 19.62
C ASP A 86 28.28 -41.62 20.94
N SER A 87 28.62 -42.29 22.04
CA SER A 87 28.78 -41.71 23.37
C SER A 87 29.88 -40.63 23.37
N GLY A 88 29.48 -39.37 23.24
CA GLY A 88 30.38 -38.21 23.22
C GLY A 88 29.93 -37.07 22.30
N VAL A 89 28.94 -37.30 21.43
CA VAL A 89 28.37 -36.28 20.53
C VAL A 89 27.14 -35.62 21.16
N SER A 90 27.13 -34.28 21.22
CA SER A 90 26.03 -33.50 21.80
C SER A 90 24.90 -33.26 20.81
N LEU A 91 23.67 -33.62 21.19
CA LEU A 91 22.45 -33.37 20.39
C LEU A 91 22.22 -31.88 20.05
N LYS A 92 22.76 -30.96 20.86
CA LYS A 92 22.57 -29.50 20.67
C LYS A 92 23.31 -28.93 19.44
N GLU A 93 24.25 -29.69 18.88
CA GLU A 93 25.11 -29.24 17.79
C GLU A 93 24.66 -29.76 16.40
N LEU A 94 23.48 -30.39 16.35
CA LEU A 94 22.97 -31.11 15.19
C LEU A 94 21.71 -30.41 14.64
N GLN A 95 21.70 -30.10 13.34
CA GLN A 95 20.63 -29.36 12.64
C GLN A 95 20.14 -30.14 11.41
N CYS A 96 18.88 -29.96 11.02
CA CYS A 96 18.28 -30.57 9.82
C CYS A 96 17.91 -29.50 8.78
N THR A 97 18.23 -29.74 7.51
CA THR A 97 17.89 -28.84 6.40
C THR A 97 17.30 -29.61 5.22
N ILE A 98 16.38 -28.98 4.47
CA ILE A 98 15.81 -29.53 3.23
C ILE A 98 16.78 -29.25 2.08
N ASP A 99 17.00 -30.24 1.20
CA ASP A 99 17.88 -30.10 0.04
C ASP A 99 17.08 -29.68 -1.21
N TYR A 100 17.27 -28.45 -1.71
CA TYR A 100 16.51 -27.91 -2.85
C TYR A 100 17.11 -28.23 -4.24
N ASN A 101 18.07 -29.17 -4.33
CA ASN A 101 18.78 -29.46 -5.59
C ASN A 101 18.45 -30.85 -6.19
N THR A 102 17.18 -31.12 -6.47
CA THR A 102 16.78 -32.21 -7.38
C THR A 102 15.98 -31.69 -8.58
N THR A 103 16.71 -31.40 -9.64
CA THR A 103 16.23 -31.18 -11.01
C THR A 103 15.39 -32.35 -11.52
N PHE A 104 14.14 -32.09 -11.92
CA PHE A 104 13.35 -33.00 -12.76
C PHE A 104 13.90 -32.98 -14.19
N ILE A 105 14.68 -34.01 -14.55
CA ILE A 105 15.11 -34.27 -15.93
C ILE A 105 14.06 -35.14 -16.64
N SER A 106 13.47 -34.62 -17.72
CA SER A 106 12.63 -35.37 -18.65
C SER A 106 13.39 -36.53 -19.29
N LYS A 107 12.78 -37.72 -19.41
CA LYS A 107 13.25 -38.77 -20.31
C LYS A 107 12.13 -39.36 -21.15
N SER A 108 12.18 -39.04 -22.44
CA SER A 108 11.56 -39.76 -23.55
C SER A 108 12.53 -40.79 -24.16
N ARG A 109 11.94 -41.83 -24.80
CA ARG A 109 12.47 -42.85 -25.76
C ARG A 109 12.96 -44.16 -25.14
N LEU A 110 12.56 -45.34 -25.65
CA LEU A 110 12.94 -45.92 -26.96
C LEU A 110 12.02 -47.10 -27.43
N PRO A 111 12.14 -47.57 -28.70
CA PRO A 111 11.13 -48.37 -29.42
C PRO A 111 11.28 -49.89 -29.24
N ARG A 112 10.22 -50.67 -29.56
CA ARG A 112 10.30 -52.13 -29.73
C ARG A 112 9.83 -52.58 -31.12
N LYS A 113 10.60 -53.53 -31.66
CA LYS A 113 10.47 -54.23 -32.94
C LYS A 113 9.21 -55.13 -32.93
N ILE A 114 8.51 -55.16 -34.06
CA ILE A 114 7.18 -55.77 -34.28
C ILE A 114 7.31 -57.30 -34.47
N LEU A 115 6.60 -58.08 -33.66
CA LEU A 115 6.13 -59.43 -34.03
C LEU A 115 4.74 -59.27 -34.66
N ASP A 116 4.56 -59.77 -35.89
CA ASP A 116 3.25 -59.76 -36.55
C ASP A 116 2.33 -60.83 -35.95
N VAL A 117 1.64 -60.44 -34.88
CA VAL A 117 0.58 -61.21 -34.26
C VAL A 117 -0.71 -60.96 -35.04
N HIS A 118 -1.15 -61.93 -35.83
CA HIS A 118 -2.51 -61.93 -36.41
C HIS A 118 -3.53 -62.10 -35.29
N SER A 119 -4.64 -61.37 -35.36
CA SER A 119 -5.67 -61.35 -34.32
C SER A 119 -7.06 -61.15 -34.92
N ALA A 120 -8.01 -61.97 -34.45
CA ALA A 120 -9.43 -61.81 -34.73
C ALA A 120 -9.92 -60.43 -34.21
N PRO A 121 -11.00 -59.87 -34.77
CA PRO A 121 -11.48 -58.56 -34.37
C PRO A 121 -11.90 -58.56 -32.89
N LYS A 122 -11.66 -57.45 -32.20
CA LYS A 122 -12.17 -57.18 -30.85
C LYS A 122 -12.64 -55.72 -30.75
N PHE A 123 -13.84 -55.50 -30.23
CA PHE A 123 -14.32 -54.14 -29.96
C PHE A 123 -13.49 -53.46 -28.88
N THR A 124 -12.91 -52.31 -29.20
CA THR A 124 -12.31 -51.39 -28.22
C THR A 124 -13.31 -50.34 -27.76
N LEU A 125 -14.23 -49.94 -28.63
CA LEU A 125 -15.35 -49.07 -28.29
C LEU A 125 -16.61 -49.63 -28.92
N LYS A 126 -17.63 -49.84 -28.08
CA LYS A 126 -18.96 -50.29 -28.54
C LYS A 126 -19.91 -49.10 -28.51
N PRO A 127 -20.83 -48.99 -29.47
CA PRO A 127 -21.91 -48.02 -29.39
C PRO A 127 -22.75 -48.33 -28.14
N LYS A 128 -23.32 -47.30 -27.52
CA LYS A 128 -24.12 -47.41 -26.30
C LYS A 128 -25.53 -46.94 -26.55
N ASP A 129 -26.49 -47.60 -25.92
CA ASP A 129 -27.87 -47.14 -25.89
C ASP A 129 -27.93 -45.73 -25.34
N ARG A 130 -28.64 -44.84 -26.04
CA ARG A 130 -28.75 -43.44 -25.64
C ARG A 130 -30.00 -42.81 -26.22
N SER A 131 -30.60 -41.92 -25.45
CA SER A 131 -31.71 -41.08 -25.90
C SER A 131 -31.18 -39.78 -26.49
N TYR A 132 -31.76 -39.34 -27.60
CA TYR A 132 -31.37 -38.14 -28.34
C TYR A 132 -32.58 -37.21 -28.52
N ARG A 133 -32.31 -35.90 -28.66
CA ARG A 133 -33.37 -34.93 -28.95
C ARG A 133 -33.69 -34.95 -30.44
N GLU A 134 -34.97 -34.81 -30.77
CA GLU A 134 -35.39 -34.69 -32.17
C GLU A 134 -34.71 -33.48 -32.85
N GLY A 135 -34.34 -33.64 -34.12
CA GLY A 135 -33.68 -32.60 -34.91
C GLY A 135 -32.16 -32.53 -34.75
N THR A 136 -31.59 -33.18 -33.74
CA THR A 136 -30.14 -33.13 -33.45
C THR A 136 -29.32 -34.10 -34.29
N THR A 137 -27.99 -33.93 -34.30
CA THR A 137 -27.05 -34.89 -34.89
C THR A 137 -26.72 -35.98 -33.89
N VAL A 138 -26.87 -37.24 -34.28
CA VAL A 138 -26.52 -38.39 -33.44
C VAL A 138 -25.26 -39.06 -33.98
N ARG A 139 -24.25 -39.25 -33.11
CA ARG A 139 -23.01 -39.96 -33.43
C ARG A 139 -22.94 -41.27 -32.63
N LEU A 140 -22.74 -42.37 -33.34
CA LEU A 140 -22.47 -43.69 -32.78
C LEU A 140 -21.05 -44.13 -33.16
N ASP A 141 -20.23 -44.43 -32.17
CA ASP A 141 -18.85 -44.89 -32.37
C ASP A 141 -18.74 -46.40 -32.16
N CYS A 142 -17.99 -47.04 -33.05
CA CYS A 142 -17.67 -48.45 -33.02
C CYS A 142 -16.22 -48.65 -33.47
N GLU A 143 -15.32 -48.81 -32.50
CA GLU A 143 -13.90 -48.99 -32.77
C GLU A 143 -13.51 -50.44 -32.52
N VAL A 144 -12.67 -50.96 -33.40
CA VAL A 144 -12.21 -52.34 -33.35
C VAL A 144 -10.72 -52.45 -33.56
N THR A 145 -10.14 -53.44 -32.91
CA THR A 145 -8.76 -53.90 -33.11
C THR A 145 -8.78 -55.27 -33.76
N GLY A 146 -7.72 -55.62 -34.48
CA GLY A 146 -7.58 -56.89 -35.20
C GLY A 146 -6.52 -56.78 -36.29
N LYS A 147 -5.85 -57.88 -36.59
CA LYS A 147 -4.79 -57.95 -37.61
C LYS A 147 -5.02 -59.17 -38.51
N PRO A 148 -5.29 -59.01 -39.82
CA PRO A 148 -5.45 -57.77 -40.58
C PRO A 148 -6.60 -56.88 -40.09
N ARG A 149 -6.55 -55.59 -40.42
CA ARG A 149 -7.52 -54.60 -39.94
C ARG A 149 -8.96 -55.02 -40.30
N PRO A 150 -9.88 -55.11 -39.33
CA PRO A 150 -11.26 -55.50 -39.62
C PRO A 150 -12.00 -54.45 -40.43
N SER A 151 -12.81 -54.91 -41.39
CA SER A 151 -13.79 -54.08 -42.09
C SER A 151 -15.04 -53.91 -41.22
N ILE A 152 -15.55 -52.67 -41.10
CA ILE A 152 -16.75 -52.37 -40.33
C ILE A 152 -17.93 -52.14 -41.27
N THR A 153 -19.11 -52.61 -40.88
CA THR A 153 -20.39 -52.31 -41.53
C THR A 153 -21.45 -52.00 -40.48
N TRP A 154 -22.24 -50.94 -40.73
CA TRP A 154 -23.38 -50.56 -39.90
C TRP A 154 -24.73 -51.04 -40.46
N TYR A 155 -25.64 -51.36 -39.57
CA TYR A 155 -27.02 -51.74 -39.85
C TYR A 155 -27.98 -50.93 -38.98
N PHE A 156 -29.16 -50.60 -39.51
CA PHE A 156 -30.28 -50.04 -38.74
C PHE A 156 -31.47 -50.98 -38.86
N ASN A 157 -31.97 -51.47 -37.71
CA ASN A 157 -33.06 -52.44 -37.63
C ASN A 157 -32.86 -53.63 -38.58
N GLY A 158 -31.64 -54.17 -38.61
CA GLY A 158 -31.26 -55.32 -39.45
C GLY A 158 -30.99 -55.02 -40.92
N ARG A 159 -31.13 -53.77 -41.40
CA ARG A 159 -30.83 -53.39 -42.78
C ARG A 159 -29.47 -52.68 -42.88
N LYS A 160 -28.62 -53.12 -43.80
CA LYS A 160 -27.28 -52.56 -44.02
C LYS A 160 -27.38 -51.10 -44.45
N LEU A 161 -26.71 -50.20 -43.72
CA LEU A 161 -26.66 -48.79 -44.03
C LEU A 161 -25.65 -48.52 -45.15
N LYS A 162 -25.97 -47.54 -45.99
CA LYS A 162 -25.06 -46.99 -47.01
C LYS A 162 -24.84 -45.52 -46.74
N ARG A 163 -23.64 -45.04 -47.06
CA ARG A 163 -23.27 -43.63 -46.90
C ARG A 163 -24.18 -42.74 -47.77
N SER A 164 -24.78 -41.72 -47.17
CA SER A 164 -25.75 -40.80 -47.78
C SER A 164 -25.76 -39.46 -47.04
N ARG A 165 -26.63 -38.51 -47.43
CA ARG A 165 -26.84 -37.27 -46.66
C ARG A 165 -27.45 -37.52 -45.28
N LYS A 166 -28.15 -38.64 -45.09
CA LYS A 166 -28.80 -39.04 -43.83
C LYS A 166 -27.83 -39.75 -42.88
N TYR A 167 -27.04 -40.66 -43.43
CA TYR A 167 -26.08 -41.49 -42.71
C TYR A 167 -24.67 -41.19 -43.23
N GLU A 168 -23.91 -40.45 -42.45
CA GLU A 168 -22.52 -40.14 -42.76
C GLU A 168 -21.61 -41.10 -41.98
N MET A 169 -20.63 -41.67 -42.69
CA MET A 169 -19.63 -42.57 -42.11
C MET A 169 -18.24 -42.08 -42.52
N ASN A 170 -17.29 -42.15 -41.60
CA ASN A 170 -15.88 -41.89 -41.92
C ASN A 170 -15.32 -42.98 -42.86
N LEU A 171 -14.13 -42.75 -43.43
CA LEU A 171 -13.52 -43.66 -44.40
C LEU A 171 -13.37 -45.10 -43.87
N GLU A 172 -13.18 -45.23 -42.57
CA GLU A 172 -12.95 -46.50 -41.87
C GLU A 172 -14.25 -47.10 -41.28
N GLN A 173 -15.38 -46.40 -41.45
CA GLN A 173 -16.70 -46.71 -40.90
C GLN A 173 -16.73 -46.95 -39.38
N THR A 174 -15.74 -46.47 -38.63
CA THR A 174 -15.70 -46.57 -37.16
C THR A 174 -16.66 -45.61 -36.47
N SER A 175 -17.24 -44.66 -37.19
CA SER A 175 -18.27 -43.76 -36.67
C SER A 175 -19.41 -43.57 -37.66
N LEU A 176 -20.65 -43.61 -37.15
CA LEU A 176 -21.88 -43.32 -37.87
C LEU A 176 -22.52 -42.05 -37.31
N ASN A 177 -22.65 -41.02 -38.13
CA ASN A 177 -23.43 -39.83 -37.82
C ASN A 177 -24.80 -39.90 -38.53
N ILE A 178 -25.87 -39.53 -37.84
CA ILE A 178 -27.26 -39.54 -38.33
C ILE A 178 -27.80 -38.10 -38.30
N TYR A 179 -28.25 -37.59 -39.46
CA TYR A 179 -28.65 -36.19 -39.63
C TYR A 179 -30.02 -36.00 -40.32
N PRO A 180 -30.91 -35.15 -39.77
CA PRO A 180 -31.15 -34.97 -38.33
C PRO A 180 -31.81 -36.22 -37.74
N PHE A 181 -31.67 -36.48 -36.45
CA PHE A 181 -32.32 -37.61 -35.78
C PHE A 181 -33.80 -37.31 -35.52
N LEU A 182 -34.68 -38.11 -36.09
CA LEU A 182 -36.14 -37.93 -36.03
C LEU A 182 -36.80 -39.19 -35.49
N GLU A 183 -38.09 -39.14 -35.19
CA GLU A 183 -38.83 -40.28 -34.64
C GLU A 183 -38.65 -41.58 -35.44
N ARG A 184 -38.60 -41.49 -36.78
CA ARG A 184 -38.36 -42.63 -37.68
C ARG A 184 -36.96 -43.26 -37.60
N ASP A 185 -36.02 -42.61 -36.94
CA ASP A 185 -34.64 -43.07 -36.78
C ASP A 185 -34.41 -43.77 -35.44
N ILE A 186 -35.45 -43.84 -34.60
CA ILE A 186 -35.48 -44.62 -33.37
C ILE A 186 -35.36 -46.10 -33.73
N GLY A 187 -34.46 -46.79 -33.02
CA GLY A 187 -34.28 -48.22 -33.20
C GLY A 187 -32.84 -48.67 -32.99
N LYS A 188 -32.59 -49.92 -33.36
CA LYS A 188 -31.35 -50.63 -33.07
C LYS A 188 -30.34 -50.44 -34.20
N TYR A 189 -29.20 -49.83 -33.87
CA TYR A 189 -28.05 -49.70 -34.75
C TYR A 189 -27.00 -50.75 -34.41
N THR A 190 -26.67 -51.61 -35.36
CA THR A 190 -25.71 -52.71 -35.19
C THR A 190 -24.44 -52.43 -35.95
N CYS A 191 -23.30 -52.50 -35.27
CA CYS A 191 -21.96 -52.45 -35.87
C CYS A 191 -21.41 -53.88 -35.96
N ILE A 192 -20.91 -54.24 -37.14
CA ILE A 192 -20.32 -55.55 -37.42
C ILE A 192 -18.90 -55.35 -37.93
N ALA A 193 -17.93 -56.01 -37.31
CA ALA A 193 -16.52 -55.96 -37.69
C ALA A 193 -15.98 -57.34 -38.06
N GLU A 194 -15.28 -57.42 -39.19
CA GLU A 194 -14.86 -58.70 -39.78
C GLU A 194 -13.46 -58.61 -40.40
N ASN A 195 -12.62 -59.61 -40.12
CA ASN A 195 -11.39 -59.89 -40.85
C ASN A 195 -11.28 -61.41 -41.12
N ALA A 196 -10.22 -61.85 -41.79
CA ALA A 196 -9.99 -63.26 -42.12
C ALA A 196 -9.91 -64.22 -40.91
N TYR A 197 -9.80 -63.71 -39.69
CA TYR A 197 -9.64 -64.48 -38.45
C TYR A 197 -10.87 -64.42 -37.53
N GLY A 198 -11.91 -63.66 -37.89
CA GLY A 198 -13.16 -63.66 -37.14
C GLY A 198 -14.12 -62.53 -37.50
N ARG A 199 -15.36 -62.66 -37.03
CA ARG A 199 -16.44 -61.68 -37.17
C ARG A 199 -17.09 -61.47 -35.81
N ILE A 200 -17.29 -60.20 -35.42
CA ILE A 200 -17.96 -59.82 -34.18
C ILE A 200 -19.02 -58.75 -34.48
N GLU A 201 -20.08 -58.71 -33.68
CA GLU A 201 -21.15 -57.71 -33.79
C GLU A 201 -21.54 -57.16 -32.42
N THR A 202 -22.00 -55.91 -32.40
CA THR A 202 -22.52 -55.22 -31.22
C THR A 202 -23.62 -54.27 -31.66
N SER A 203 -24.53 -53.86 -30.77
CA SER A 203 -25.63 -52.97 -31.12
C SER A 203 -25.93 -51.99 -30.01
N ALA A 204 -26.50 -50.85 -30.40
CA ALA A 204 -27.05 -49.86 -29.51
C ALA A 204 -28.45 -49.42 -29.99
N GLU A 205 -29.32 -49.10 -29.07
CA GLU A 205 -30.64 -48.54 -29.32
C GLU A 205 -30.62 -47.02 -29.18
N ALA A 206 -31.02 -46.33 -30.25
CA ALA A 206 -31.23 -44.88 -30.22
C ALA A 206 -32.70 -44.60 -29.89
N ARG A 207 -32.94 -43.86 -28.80
CA ARG A 207 -34.28 -43.49 -28.30
C ARG A 207 -34.49 -41.98 -28.40
N LEU A 208 -35.72 -41.50 -28.23
CA LEU A 208 -36.03 -40.06 -28.17
C LEU A 208 -36.12 -39.61 -26.70
N VAL A 209 -35.55 -38.45 -26.36
CA VAL A 209 -35.68 -37.87 -25.00
C VAL A 209 -37.06 -37.22 -24.87
N SER A 210 -37.87 -37.68 -23.90
CA SER A 210 -39.09 -36.99 -23.47
C SER A 210 -38.70 -35.75 -22.67
N SER A 211 -39.03 -34.56 -23.17
CA SER A 211 -38.79 -33.30 -22.46
C SER A 211 -39.98 -32.94 -21.56
N SER A 212 -39.75 -32.45 -20.35
CA SER A 212 -40.78 -32.02 -19.40
C SER A 212 -40.54 -30.58 -18.93
N PRO A 213 -41.61 -29.77 -18.76
CA PRO A 213 -41.49 -28.43 -18.20
C PRO A 213 -41.03 -28.48 -16.74
N PRO A 214 -40.45 -27.38 -16.20
CA PRO A 214 -40.05 -27.31 -14.81
C PRO A 214 -41.25 -27.47 -13.87
N VAL A 215 -41.07 -28.23 -12.80
CA VAL A 215 -41.99 -28.37 -11.67
C VAL A 215 -41.22 -28.03 -10.41
N ILE A 216 -41.64 -26.98 -9.71
CA ILE A 216 -41.04 -26.59 -8.42
C ILE A 216 -41.42 -27.65 -7.39
N THR A 217 -40.43 -28.36 -6.87
CA THR A 217 -40.55 -29.44 -5.88
C THR A 217 -40.32 -28.95 -4.44
N GLU A 218 -39.60 -27.84 -4.28
CA GLU A 218 -39.46 -27.10 -3.01
C GLU A 218 -39.72 -25.63 -3.31
N SER A 219 -40.78 -25.06 -2.73
CA SER A 219 -41.11 -23.65 -2.88
C SER A 219 -40.57 -22.84 -1.70
N PRO A 220 -40.16 -21.57 -1.92
CA PRO A 220 -39.76 -20.72 -0.81
C PRO A 220 -40.93 -20.48 0.15
N GLU A 221 -40.65 -20.45 1.45
CA GLU A 221 -41.68 -20.26 2.48
C GLU A 221 -41.78 -18.80 2.94
N ASN A 222 -42.99 -18.37 3.30
CA ASN A 222 -43.20 -17.07 3.94
C ASN A 222 -42.46 -17.04 5.28
N GLN A 223 -41.69 -15.99 5.52
CA GLN A 223 -40.91 -15.84 6.76
C GLN A 223 -41.27 -14.52 7.43
N LYS A 224 -41.40 -14.56 8.76
CA LYS A 224 -41.50 -13.36 9.60
C LYS A 224 -40.25 -13.29 10.47
N VAL A 225 -39.41 -12.26 10.28
CA VAL A 225 -38.11 -12.16 10.96
C VAL A 225 -37.87 -10.78 11.56
N SER A 226 -36.90 -10.69 12.47
CA SER A 226 -36.46 -9.41 13.05
C SER A 226 -35.39 -8.75 12.16
N LEU A 227 -35.25 -7.42 12.24
CA LEU A 227 -34.20 -6.67 11.55
C LEU A 227 -32.80 -7.22 11.90
N GLY A 228 -31.87 -7.17 10.94
CA GLY A 228 -30.51 -7.68 11.09
C GLY A 228 -30.37 -9.21 11.01
N SER A 229 -31.49 -9.95 11.00
CA SER A 229 -31.46 -11.40 10.82
C SER A 229 -30.90 -11.79 9.45
N THR A 230 -30.34 -12.98 9.35
CA THR A 230 -30.03 -13.60 8.05
C THR A 230 -31.19 -14.51 7.66
N VAL A 231 -31.77 -14.27 6.49
CA VAL A 231 -32.88 -15.06 5.94
C VAL A 231 -32.38 -15.85 4.75
N THR A 232 -32.75 -17.13 4.68
CA THR A 232 -32.48 -17.96 3.50
C THR A 232 -33.81 -18.46 2.94
N PHE A 233 -34.06 -18.19 1.66
CA PHE A 233 -35.13 -18.80 0.89
C PHE A 233 -34.56 -19.95 0.08
N ARG A 234 -35.30 -21.07 0.00
CA ARG A 234 -34.91 -22.26 -0.74
C ARG A 234 -35.89 -22.52 -1.87
N CYS A 235 -35.37 -22.93 -3.01
CA CYS A 235 -36.17 -23.33 -4.15
C CYS A 235 -35.51 -24.48 -4.89
N ARG A 236 -36.29 -25.52 -5.21
CA ARG A 236 -35.84 -26.65 -6.04
C ARG A 236 -36.90 -26.95 -7.08
N ALA A 237 -36.45 -27.34 -8.27
CA ALA A 237 -37.33 -27.72 -9.36
C ALA A 237 -36.77 -28.89 -10.16
N ASP A 238 -37.66 -29.78 -10.59
CA ASP A 238 -37.38 -30.89 -11.49
C ASP A 238 -37.92 -30.60 -12.89
N GLY A 239 -37.27 -31.14 -13.92
CA GLY A 239 -37.66 -30.95 -15.32
C GLY A 239 -36.57 -31.45 -16.25
N GLU A 240 -36.92 -31.75 -17.51
CA GLU A 240 -35.97 -32.22 -18.52
C GLU A 240 -36.08 -31.35 -19.77
N PRO A 241 -35.13 -30.44 -20.04
CA PRO A 241 -33.80 -30.32 -19.41
C PRO A 241 -33.86 -29.77 -17.97
N ARG A 242 -32.85 -30.09 -17.15
CA ARG A 242 -32.73 -29.59 -15.75
C ARG A 242 -32.99 -28.07 -15.70
N PRO A 243 -33.97 -27.60 -14.90
CA PRO A 243 -34.28 -26.17 -14.82
C PRO A 243 -33.16 -25.36 -14.17
N PHE A 244 -32.97 -24.12 -14.62
CA PHE A 244 -32.18 -23.09 -13.92
C PHE A 244 -33.09 -22.27 -13.00
N ILE A 245 -32.56 -21.70 -11.93
CA ILE A 245 -33.34 -20.93 -10.95
C ILE A 245 -32.92 -19.46 -10.97
N THR A 246 -33.90 -18.58 -11.07
CA THR A 246 -33.67 -17.13 -11.01
C THR A 246 -34.53 -16.51 -9.91
N TRP A 247 -33.91 -15.66 -9.08
CA TRP A 247 -34.57 -15.00 -7.96
C TRP A 247 -34.96 -13.56 -8.29
N PHE A 248 -36.16 -13.18 -7.87
CA PHE A 248 -36.71 -11.84 -8.04
C PHE A 248 -37.12 -11.27 -6.69
N PHE A 249 -36.99 -9.95 -6.54
CA PHE A 249 -37.51 -9.18 -5.43
C PHE A 249 -38.48 -8.11 -5.96
N ASN A 250 -39.73 -8.17 -5.53
CA ASN A 250 -40.81 -7.26 -5.97
C ASN A 250 -40.90 -7.11 -7.50
N GLY A 251 -40.67 -8.20 -8.23
CA GLY A 251 -40.71 -8.26 -9.70
C GLY A 251 -39.41 -7.84 -10.41
N GLY A 252 -38.40 -7.35 -9.70
CA GLY A 252 -37.06 -7.07 -10.26
C GLY A 252 -36.08 -8.24 -10.02
N GLU A 253 -35.28 -8.59 -11.03
CA GLU A 253 -34.27 -9.65 -10.91
C GLU A 253 -33.14 -9.26 -9.95
N ILE A 254 -32.74 -10.18 -9.06
CA ILE A 254 -31.68 -9.95 -8.08
C ILE A 254 -30.31 -10.22 -8.73
N SER A 255 -29.49 -9.17 -8.90
CA SER A 255 -28.15 -9.27 -9.53
C SER A 255 -27.07 -9.79 -8.56
N ILE A 256 -26.27 -10.75 -9.04
CA ILE A 256 -25.29 -11.58 -8.29
C ILE A 256 -24.05 -10.77 -7.79
N LEU A 257 -23.94 -9.47 -8.09
CA LEU A 257 -22.75 -8.65 -7.80
C LEU A 257 -22.82 -7.80 -6.51
N LYS A 258 -23.83 -7.97 -5.65
CA LYS A 258 -24.01 -7.17 -4.42
C LYS A 258 -24.03 -8.05 -3.17
N GLY A 259 -22.99 -7.97 -2.34
CA GLY A 259 -22.82 -8.77 -1.11
C GLY A 259 -23.89 -8.65 -0.01
N HIS A 260 -25.04 -8.01 -0.26
CA HIS A 260 -26.23 -8.02 0.62
C HIS A 260 -27.16 -9.21 0.30
N PHE A 261 -27.25 -9.59 -0.98
CA PHE A 261 -27.93 -10.79 -1.46
C PHE A 261 -26.88 -11.79 -1.93
N TYR A 262 -26.90 -12.99 -1.37
CA TYR A 262 -26.05 -14.08 -1.77
C TYR A 262 -26.91 -15.19 -2.38
N VAL A 263 -26.62 -15.56 -3.62
CA VAL A 263 -27.21 -16.73 -4.27
C VAL A 263 -26.17 -17.84 -4.25
N SER A 264 -26.54 -19.04 -3.79
CA SER A 264 -25.63 -20.19 -3.76
C SER A 264 -25.13 -20.56 -5.16
N ASP A 265 -23.99 -21.25 -5.25
CA ASP A 265 -23.41 -21.70 -6.53
C ASP A 265 -24.36 -22.61 -7.34
N ASP A 266 -25.32 -23.27 -6.68
CA ASP A 266 -26.34 -24.10 -7.32
C ASP A 266 -27.68 -23.36 -7.58
N GLU A 267 -27.74 -22.06 -7.29
CA GLU A 267 -28.88 -21.14 -7.46
C GLU A 267 -30.12 -21.49 -6.61
N MET A 268 -30.06 -22.55 -5.80
CA MET A 268 -31.20 -23.08 -5.04
C MET A 268 -31.47 -22.32 -3.75
N GLU A 269 -30.50 -21.54 -3.25
CA GLU A 269 -30.64 -20.76 -2.02
C GLU A 269 -30.37 -19.27 -2.27
N LEU A 270 -31.31 -18.43 -1.83
CA LEU A 270 -31.12 -16.99 -1.73
C LEU A 270 -30.98 -16.62 -0.25
N THR A 271 -29.79 -16.15 0.14
CA THR A 271 -29.50 -15.64 1.47
C THR A 271 -29.45 -14.12 1.48
N ILE A 272 -30.21 -13.52 2.39
CA ILE A 272 -30.22 -12.08 2.68
C ILE A 272 -29.54 -11.90 4.03
N SER A 273 -28.38 -11.26 4.05
CA SER A 273 -27.64 -11.02 5.30
C SER A 273 -27.92 -9.63 5.85
N GLY A 274 -28.33 -9.54 7.11
CA GLY A 274 -28.61 -8.24 7.74
C GLY A 274 -29.88 -7.58 7.19
N VAL A 275 -31.00 -8.31 7.21
CA VAL A 275 -32.32 -7.89 6.71
C VAL A 275 -32.72 -6.49 7.22
N THR A 276 -33.12 -5.61 6.31
CA THR A 276 -33.58 -4.24 6.55
C THR A 276 -35.05 -4.07 6.17
N LYS A 277 -35.71 -2.96 6.54
CA LYS A 277 -37.11 -2.72 6.17
C LYS A 277 -37.34 -2.72 4.64
N HIS A 278 -36.34 -2.33 3.86
CA HIS A 278 -36.40 -2.31 2.40
C HIS A 278 -36.36 -3.70 1.76
N ASP A 279 -36.02 -4.73 2.54
CA ASP A 279 -36.05 -6.13 2.12
C ASP A 279 -37.45 -6.75 2.37
N GLU A 280 -38.37 -6.03 3.02
CA GLU A 280 -39.77 -6.49 3.13
C GLU A 280 -40.43 -6.49 1.76
N GLY A 281 -41.00 -7.62 1.36
CA GLY A 281 -41.60 -7.76 0.04
C GLY A 281 -41.82 -9.20 -0.36
N VAL A 282 -42.07 -9.38 -1.65
CA VAL A 282 -42.28 -10.70 -2.26
C VAL A 282 -41.01 -11.12 -2.98
N TYR A 283 -40.49 -12.27 -2.58
CA TYR A 283 -39.38 -12.97 -3.22
C TYR A 283 -39.94 -14.08 -4.09
N SER A 284 -39.61 -14.07 -5.37
CA SER A 284 -40.08 -15.06 -6.33
C SER A 284 -38.91 -15.90 -6.81
N CYS A 285 -39.06 -17.21 -6.74
CA CYS A 285 -38.20 -18.16 -7.44
C CYS A 285 -38.85 -18.51 -8.77
N MET A 286 -38.13 -18.30 -9.88
CA MET A 286 -38.53 -18.79 -11.20
C MET A 286 -37.63 -19.95 -11.63
N ALA A 287 -38.22 -21.13 -11.83
CA ALA A 287 -37.55 -22.27 -12.43
C ALA A 287 -37.84 -22.30 -13.94
N GLY A 288 -36.80 -22.23 -14.78
CA GLY A 288 -36.93 -22.18 -16.24
C GLY A 288 -36.16 -23.30 -16.95
N ASN A 289 -36.74 -23.87 -18.00
CA ASN A 289 -36.01 -24.66 -18.99
C ASN A 289 -36.54 -24.36 -20.40
N THR A 290 -36.05 -25.07 -21.42
CA THR A 290 -36.45 -24.84 -22.82
C THR A 290 -37.90 -25.21 -23.14
N VAL A 291 -38.61 -25.89 -22.23
CA VAL A 291 -39.99 -26.38 -22.41
C VAL A 291 -41.01 -25.48 -21.70
N GLY A 292 -40.60 -24.77 -20.64
CA GLY A 292 -41.48 -23.86 -19.92
C GLY A 292 -40.80 -23.22 -18.71
N SER A 293 -41.58 -22.47 -17.94
CA SER A 293 -41.15 -21.91 -16.65
C SER A 293 -42.27 -22.04 -15.62
N MET A 294 -41.88 -22.07 -14.34
CA MET A 294 -42.79 -22.07 -13.19
C MET A 294 -42.25 -21.06 -12.16
N ILE A 295 -43.15 -20.38 -11.46
CA ILE A 295 -42.80 -19.36 -10.46
C ILE A 295 -43.45 -19.73 -9.13
N ALA A 296 -42.71 -19.56 -8.02
CA ALA A 296 -43.22 -19.67 -6.66
C ALA A 296 -42.80 -18.45 -5.83
N ASP A 297 -43.73 -17.93 -5.05
CA ASP A 297 -43.56 -16.69 -4.27
C ASP A 297 -43.51 -16.97 -2.77
N ALA A 298 -42.65 -16.23 -2.07
CA ALA A 298 -42.61 -16.13 -0.63
C ALA A 298 -42.60 -14.67 -0.19
N ARG A 299 -43.34 -14.37 0.87
CA ARG A 299 -43.37 -13.05 1.49
C ARG A 299 -42.44 -13.02 2.69
N LEU A 300 -41.53 -12.04 2.69
CA LEU A 300 -40.80 -11.65 3.89
C LEU A 300 -41.60 -10.58 4.60
N LEU A 301 -41.95 -10.83 5.86
CA LEU A 301 -42.54 -9.84 6.78
C LEU A 301 -41.54 -9.53 7.88
N ILE A 302 -41.37 -8.26 8.23
CA ILE A 302 -40.43 -7.88 9.27
C ILE A 302 -41.20 -7.58 10.55
N ASP A 303 -40.91 -8.32 11.63
CA ASP A 303 -41.56 -8.13 12.92
C ASP A 303 -41.11 -6.82 13.56
N GLN A 304 -42.06 -5.91 13.78
CA GLN A 304 -41.82 -4.57 14.34
C GLN A 304 -41.75 -4.56 15.88
N ASN A 305 -42.02 -5.70 16.55
CA ASN A 305 -42.07 -5.78 18.01
C ASN A 305 -40.73 -6.12 18.68
N GLN A 306 -39.62 -6.07 17.93
CA GLN A 306 -38.25 -6.15 18.46
C GLN A 306 -37.42 -4.99 17.89
N ILE A 307 -37.89 -3.74 18.09
CA ILE A 307 -36.98 -2.60 18.21
C ILE A 307 -36.43 -2.64 19.66
N GLN A 308 -35.49 -3.54 19.89
CA GLN A 308 -34.49 -3.49 20.95
C GLN A 308 -33.19 -3.86 20.22
N ASP A 309 -32.32 -2.96 19.79
CA ASP A 309 -31.93 -1.71 20.39
C ASP A 309 -31.43 -0.77 19.29
N GLY A 310 -32.22 0.26 18.97
CA GLY A 310 -31.76 1.41 18.20
C GLY A 310 -30.94 2.39 19.05
N SER A 311 -30.64 2.05 20.32
CA SER A 311 -29.71 2.82 21.12
C SER A 311 -28.29 2.43 20.74
N ILE A 312 -27.54 3.44 20.30
CA ILE A 312 -26.09 3.36 20.35
C ILE A 312 -25.75 3.23 21.83
N ASN A 313 -25.29 2.06 22.24
CA ASN A 313 -24.88 1.73 23.60
C ASN A 313 -23.39 1.38 23.65
N ASP A 314 -22.80 1.30 24.84
CA ASP A 314 -21.38 0.99 25.03
C ASP A 314 -20.96 -0.29 24.29
N HIS A 315 -21.80 -1.34 24.30
CA HIS A 315 -21.50 -2.61 23.62
C HIS A 315 -21.43 -2.46 22.09
N PHE A 316 -22.36 -1.71 21.50
CA PHE A 316 -22.33 -1.36 20.09
C PHE A 316 -21.08 -0.57 19.73
N ILE A 317 -20.69 0.41 20.55
CA ILE A 317 -19.47 1.21 20.35
C ILE A 317 -18.23 0.33 20.38
N HIS A 318 -18.09 -0.56 21.36
CA HIS A 318 -16.98 -1.51 21.43
C HIS A 318 -16.92 -2.45 20.21
N ASN A 319 -18.05 -2.97 19.75
CA ASN A 319 -18.10 -3.85 18.58
C ASN A 319 -17.75 -3.11 17.28
N ILE A 320 -18.27 -1.89 17.09
CA ILE A 320 -17.93 -1.05 15.94
C ILE A 320 -16.45 -0.68 15.96
N PHE A 321 -15.92 -0.27 17.11
CA PHE A 321 -14.50 0.02 17.25
C PHE A 321 -13.65 -1.21 16.87
N HIS A 322 -14.01 -2.39 17.36
CA HIS A 322 -13.28 -3.63 17.03
C HIS A 322 -13.32 -3.91 15.53
N GLN A 323 -14.49 -3.77 14.89
CA GLN A 323 -14.61 -3.91 13.44
C GLN A 323 -13.77 -2.87 12.68
N ALA A 324 -13.77 -1.62 13.12
CA ALA A 324 -12.98 -0.56 12.53
C ALA A 324 -11.48 -0.83 12.67
N SER A 325 -11.02 -1.25 13.86
CA SER A 325 -9.63 -1.66 14.09
C SER A 325 -9.25 -2.79 13.16
N GLN A 326 -10.05 -3.84 13.05
CA GLN A 326 -9.78 -4.96 12.15
C GLN A 326 -9.73 -4.54 10.68
N ASN A 327 -10.62 -3.64 10.24
CA ASN A 327 -10.61 -3.11 8.87
C ASN A 327 -9.32 -2.35 8.58
N VAL A 328 -8.92 -1.45 9.49
CA VAL A 328 -7.68 -0.65 9.37
C VAL A 328 -6.45 -1.55 9.46
N ASP A 329 -6.40 -2.46 10.42
CA ASP A 329 -5.29 -3.41 10.61
C ASP A 329 -5.13 -4.32 9.39
N SER A 330 -6.22 -4.87 8.86
CA SER A 330 -6.19 -5.64 7.62
C SER A 330 -5.67 -4.81 6.45
N ALA A 331 -6.07 -3.53 6.33
CA ALA A 331 -5.57 -2.65 5.28
C ALA A 331 -4.07 -2.33 5.43
N ILE A 332 -3.61 -2.11 6.67
CA ILE A 332 -2.19 -1.87 7.00
C ILE A 332 -1.39 -3.14 6.76
N GLU A 333 -1.86 -4.31 7.19
CA GLU A 333 -1.21 -5.59 7.00
C GLU A 333 -1.12 -5.97 5.53
N GLN A 334 -2.18 -5.79 4.74
CA GLN A 334 -2.13 -5.96 3.28
C GLN A 334 -1.11 -5.00 2.64
N THR A 335 -1.03 -3.77 3.16
CA THR A 335 -0.03 -2.80 2.71
C THR A 335 1.38 -3.27 3.09
N ARG A 336 1.62 -3.70 4.33
CA ARG A 336 2.91 -4.22 4.82
C ARG A 336 3.32 -5.52 4.13
N GLU A 337 2.39 -6.44 3.87
CA GLU A 337 2.65 -7.70 3.17
C GLU A 337 3.03 -7.45 1.70
N LYS A 338 2.39 -6.46 1.05
CA LYS A 338 2.83 -6.00 -0.28
C LYS A 338 4.20 -5.34 -0.20
N LEU A 339 4.44 -4.53 0.84
CA LEU A 339 5.73 -3.88 1.06
C LEU A 339 6.87 -4.85 1.48
N SER A 340 6.56 -5.99 2.08
CA SER A 340 7.55 -7.03 2.41
C SER A 340 7.82 -7.97 1.24
N LYS A 341 6.93 -7.99 0.24
CA LYS A 341 7.05 -8.73 -1.02
C LYS A 341 7.46 -7.83 -2.18
N ILE A 342 8.00 -6.63 -1.91
CA ILE A 342 8.37 -5.66 -2.94
C ILE A 342 9.35 -6.29 -3.91
N THR A 343 8.96 -6.24 -5.18
CA THR A 343 9.80 -6.67 -6.28
C THR A 343 10.05 -5.59 -7.30
N ASN A 344 9.74 -4.34 -6.99
CA ASN A 344 9.87 -3.23 -7.92
C ASN A 344 10.22 -1.93 -7.18
N PRO A 345 11.20 -1.11 -7.66
CA PRO A 345 11.48 0.24 -7.17
C PRO A 345 10.24 1.13 -7.10
N HIS A 346 9.13 0.74 -7.75
CA HIS A 346 7.89 1.48 -7.69
C HIS A 346 7.25 1.62 -6.31
N GLU A 347 7.65 0.77 -5.36
CA GLU A 347 7.11 0.80 -4.00
C GLU A 347 8.05 1.49 -3.01
N LEU A 348 9.22 1.99 -3.45
CA LEU A 348 10.16 2.77 -2.63
C LEU A 348 9.62 4.14 -2.23
N LEU A 349 8.97 4.84 -3.16
CA LEU A 349 8.36 6.12 -2.85
C LEU A 349 7.20 6.02 -1.89
N ARG A 350 6.65 4.81 -1.78
CA ARG A 350 5.71 4.51 -0.71
C ARG A 350 6.44 4.57 0.62
N TRP A 351 7.63 3.99 0.76
CA TRP A 351 8.51 4.23 1.93
C TRP A 351 8.70 5.71 2.23
N PHE A 352 8.74 6.58 1.21
CA PHE A 352 8.91 8.02 1.43
C PHE A 352 7.71 8.76 2.04
N GLN A 353 6.60 8.05 2.18
CA GLN A 353 5.38 8.57 2.75
C GLN A 353 5.05 7.87 4.08
N PHE A 354 5.82 6.83 4.46
CA PHE A 354 5.75 6.25 5.78
C PHE A 354 6.38 7.19 6.78
N SER A 355 5.70 7.36 7.89
CA SER A 355 6.15 8.19 8.99
C SER A 355 6.93 7.35 9.98
N PHE A 356 7.61 7.99 10.91
CA PHE A 356 8.18 7.32 12.08
C PHE A 356 7.13 6.46 12.79
N PRO A 357 7.50 5.36 13.48
CA PRO A 357 6.57 4.43 14.10
C PRO A 357 5.46 5.12 14.92
N GLN A 358 5.81 6.12 15.71
CA GLN A 358 4.88 6.88 16.55
C GLN A 358 3.91 7.74 15.70
N ALA A 359 4.39 8.34 14.61
CA ALA A 359 3.52 9.05 13.66
C ALA A 359 2.61 8.08 12.89
N ILE A 360 3.05 6.83 12.66
CA ILE A 360 2.20 5.74 12.16
C ILE A 360 1.16 5.37 13.21
N GLU A 361 1.50 5.26 14.49
CA GLU A 361 0.51 4.99 15.53
C GLU A 361 -0.57 6.08 15.60
N LEU A 362 -0.16 7.35 15.52
CA LEU A 362 -1.08 8.49 15.54
C LEU A 362 -1.98 8.55 14.30
N SER A 363 -1.44 8.29 13.12
CA SER A 363 -2.27 8.22 11.91
C SER A 363 -3.16 6.96 11.89
N ARG A 364 -2.74 5.82 12.47
CA ARG A 364 -3.56 4.62 12.63
C ARG A 364 -4.71 4.87 13.58
N ALA A 365 -4.44 5.48 14.74
CA ALA A 365 -5.44 5.87 15.72
C ALA A 365 -6.55 6.72 15.09
N ARG A 366 -6.15 7.71 14.31
CA ARG A 366 -7.07 8.56 13.55
C ARG A 366 -7.91 7.75 12.55
N GLU A 367 -7.29 6.87 11.77
CA GLU A 367 -7.98 6.04 10.78
C GLU A 367 -9.05 5.14 11.42
N ILE A 368 -8.75 4.52 12.56
CA ILE A 368 -9.71 3.69 13.30
C ILE A 368 -10.91 4.52 13.76
N TYR A 369 -10.66 5.75 14.22
CA TYR A 369 -11.75 6.65 14.61
C TYR A 369 -12.64 7.02 13.42
N GLU A 370 -12.08 7.47 12.29
CA GLU A 370 -12.87 7.85 11.11
C GLU A 370 -13.68 6.68 10.56
N GLU A 371 -13.11 5.48 10.51
CA GLU A 371 -13.84 4.28 10.10
C GLU A 371 -14.95 3.90 11.10
N SER A 372 -14.71 4.04 12.41
CA SER A 372 -15.74 3.83 13.43
C SER A 372 -16.93 4.76 13.22
N ILE A 373 -16.66 6.04 12.97
CA ILE A 373 -17.68 7.06 12.71
C ILE A 373 -18.48 6.75 11.45
N ARG A 374 -17.81 6.35 10.37
CA ARG A 374 -18.48 5.94 9.13
C ARG A 374 -19.38 4.72 9.32
N LEU A 375 -18.92 3.72 10.08
CA LEU A 375 -19.72 2.53 10.39
C LEU A 375 -20.94 2.88 11.24
N ILE A 376 -20.81 3.83 12.17
CA ILE A 376 -21.93 4.37 12.96
C ILE A 376 -22.93 5.09 12.05
N GLN A 377 -22.47 5.99 11.17
CA GLN A 377 -23.34 6.69 10.22
C GLN A 377 -24.12 5.69 9.34
N LYS A 378 -23.42 4.71 8.77
CA LYS A 378 -24.05 3.63 7.99
C LYS A 378 -25.08 2.84 8.79
N HIS A 379 -24.85 2.62 10.08
CA HIS A 379 -25.81 1.95 10.96
C HIS A 379 -27.06 2.82 11.20
N VAL A 380 -26.86 4.10 11.49
CA VAL A 380 -27.94 5.09 11.72
C VAL A 380 -28.80 5.26 10.47
N GLU A 381 -28.19 5.39 9.31
CA GLU A 381 -28.88 5.49 8.01
C GLU A 381 -29.76 4.26 7.72
N LYS A 382 -29.23 3.06 8.00
CA LYS A 382 -29.99 1.82 7.87
C LYS A 382 -31.18 1.74 8.83
N GLY A 383 -31.11 2.39 9.98
CA GLY A 383 -32.17 2.45 11.00
C GLY A 383 -33.26 3.49 10.74
N LEU A 384 -32.98 4.57 9.99
CA LEU A 384 -33.89 5.73 9.84
C LEU A 384 -34.74 5.76 8.56
N THR A 385 -34.65 4.78 7.65
CA THR A 385 -35.39 4.83 6.35
C THR A 385 -35.23 6.18 5.62
N LEU A 386 -34.03 6.75 5.60
CA LEU A 386 -33.73 8.01 4.89
C LEU A 386 -32.45 7.84 4.07
N SER A 387 -32.51 8.30 2.81
CA SER A 387 -31.37 8.34 1.89
C SER A 387 -30.45 9.51 2.22
N LEU A 388 -29.13 9.30 2.22
CA LEU A 388 -28.10 10.33 2.43
C LEU A 388 -28.19 11.54 1.47
N HIS A 389 -28.91 11.43 0.35
CA HIS A 389 -29.16 12.56 -0.56
C HIS A 389 -30.33 13.46 -0.13
N GLU A 390 -31.11 13.03 0.87
CA GLU A 390 -32.28 13.74 1.39
C GLU A 390 -32.05 14.31 2.79
N LEU A 391 -30.92 14.01 3.42
CA LEU A 391 -30.54 14.61 4.70
C LEU A 391 -30.08 16.06 4.49
N PRO A 392 -30.61 17.03 5.26
CA PRO A 392 -30.02 18.36 5.33
C PRO A 392 -28.55 18.25 5.72
N SER A 393 -27.71 19.19 5.27
CA SER A 393 -26.28 19.32 5.58
C SER A 393 -25.91 19.40 7.08
N ASN A 394 -26.89 19.21 7.98
CA ASN A 394 -26.87 19.50 9.40
C ASN A 394 -27.09 18.27 10.31
N VAL A 395 -27.15 17.03 9.80
CA VAL A 395 -27.13 15.85 10.68
C VAL A 395 -25.69 15.59 11.14
N SER A 396 -25.30 16.29 12.21
CA SER A 396 -24.02 16.06 12.91
C SER A 396 -24.06 14.71 13.61
N ILE A 397 -22.96 13.96 13.64
CA ILE A 397 -22.85 12.73 14.44
C ILE A 397 -23.06 12.98 15.94
N GLU A 398 -22.88 14.22 16.40
CA GLU A 398 -23.16 14.68 17.76
C GLU A 398 -24.66 14.66 18.07
N SER A 399 -25.52 14.63 17.03
CA SER A 399 -26.96 14.44 17.20
C SER A 399 -27.35 12.98 17.43
N VAL A 400 -26.40 12.05 17.23
CA VAL A 400 -26.64 10.60 17.27
C VAL A 400 -25.84 9.89 18.37
N LEU A 401 -24.60 10.31 18.65
CA LEU A 401 -23.75 9.75 19.70
C LEU A 401 -23.82 10.56 21.01
N ALA A 402 -24.08 9.87 22.12
CA ALA A 402 -23.88 10.43 23.45
C ALA A 402 -22.39 10.75 23.70
N LYS A 403 -22.10 11.75 24.55
CA LYS A 403 -20.73 12.15 24.89
C LYS A 403 -19.87 10.97 25.35
N SER A 404 -20.41 10.12 26.23
CA SER A 404 -19.70 8.96 26.77
C SER A 404 -19.23 8.00 25.68
N HIS A 405 -20.03 7.81 24.63
CA HIS A 405 -19.67 6.97 23.48
C HIS A 405 -18.58 7.60 22.63
N VAL A 406 -18.62 8.93 22.46
CA VAL A 406 -17.55 9.67 21.78
C VAL A 406 -16.24 9.57 22.57
N ASP A 407 -16.28 9.84 23.87
CA ASP A 407 -15.11 9.73 24.76
C ASP A 407 -14.54 8.30 24.77
N MET A 408 -15.41 7.28 24.72
CA MET A 408 -15.01 5.87 24.59
C MET A 408 -14.30 5.57 23.27
N LEU A 409 -14.82 6.02 22.14
CA LEU A 409 -14.16 5.84 20.83
C LEU A 409 -12.77 6.47 20.79
N VAL A 410 -12.57 7.62 21.43
CA VAL A 410 -11.26 8.28 21.53
C VAL A 410 -10.27 7.42 22.28
N GLN A 411 -10.69 6.94 23.46
CA GLN A 411 -9.86 6.13 24.32
C GLN A 411 -9.47 4.83 23.61
N LEU A 412 -10.43 4.19 22.94
CA LEU A 412 -10.20 2.96 22.19
C LEU A 412 -9.30 3.19 20.97
N ALA A 413 -9.53 4.27 20.21
CA ALA A 413 -8.72 4.61 19.04
C ALA A 413 -7.28 5.01 19.37
N GLY A 414 -6.98 5.44 20.61
CA GLY A 414 -5.66 5.95 20.97
C GLY A 414 -5.44 7.41 20.54
N CYS A 415 -6.50 8.11 20.14
CA CYS A 415 -6.43 9.55 19.81
C CYS A 415 -6.16 10.44 21.04
N SER A 416 -6.21 9.90 22.26
CA SER A 416 -5.86 10.60 23.50
C SER A 416 -4.37 10.88 23.68
N GLY A 417 -3.48 10.09 23.03
CA GLY A 417 -2.03 10.21 23.16
C GLY A 417 -1.40 11.39 22.41
N ALA A 418 -2.11 12.01 21.47
CA ALA A 418 -1.60 13.10 20.64
C ALA A 418 -1.39 14.44 21.40
N GLN A 419 -1.70 14.49 22.70
CA GLN A 419 -1.73 15.70 23.51
C GLN A 419 -1.24 15.52 24.96
N THR A 420 -0.60 14.40 25.30
CA THR A 420 -0.01 14.28 26.64
C THR A 420 1.24 15.14 26.66
N ARG A 421 1.18 16.25 27.40
CA ARG A 421 2.38 16.98 27.81
C ARG A 421 3.16 16.04 28.70
N ASP A 422 4.32 15.58 28.24
CA ASP A 422 5.27 15.08 29.21
C ASP A 422 5.68 16.28 30.08
N PRO A 423 5.52 16.18 31.40
CA PRO A 423 6.03 17.22 32.27
C PRO A 423 7.55 17.27 32.07
N CYS A 424 8.10 18.48 31.92
CA CYS A 424 9.53 18.70 31.68
C CYS A 424 10.35 18.45 32.96
N ASP A 425 10.15 17.28 33.57
CA ASP A 425 10.56 16.92 34.93
C ASP A 425 12.08 16.71 35.01
N ASP A 426 12.74 16.34 33.90
CA ASP A 426 14.20 16.28 33.82
C ASP A 426 14.79 17.66 33.51
N HIS A 427 14.65 18.58 34.46
CA HIS A 427 15.25 19.91 34.36
C HIS A 427 16.78 19.86 34.19
N CYS A 428 17.44 18.80 34.66
CA CYS A 428 18.90 18.66 34.52
C CYS A 428 19.29 18.46 33.05
N PHE A 429 18.63 17.53 32.37
CA PHE A 429 18.83 17.29 30.94
C PHE A 429 18.35 18.46 30.10
N HIS A 430 17.10 18.91 30.29
CA HIS A 430 16.48 19.95 29.45
C HIS A 430 17.19 21.31 29.56
N SER A 431 17.86 21.60 30.68
CA SER A 431 18.69 22.81 30.82
C SER A 431 19.96 22.78 29.95
N ARG A 432 20.37 21.62 29.45
CA ARG A 432 21.64 21.43 28.70
C ARG A 432 21.42 21.00 27.26
N TYR A 433 20.44 20.14 27.01
CA TYR A 433 20.25 19.46 25.74
C TYR A 433 18.79 19.47 25.30
N ARG A 434 18.59 19.39 23.98
CA ARG A 434 17.27 19.26 23.35
C ARG A 434 16.80 17.81 23.44
N THR A 435 15.50 17.60 23.68
CA THR A 435 14.89 16.29 23.43
C THR A 435 14.97 15.93 21.94
N TYR A 436 14.78 14.67 21.59
CA TYR A 436 14.77 14.23 20.19
C TYR A 436 13.53 14.71 19.44
N ASP A 437 12.40 14.76 20.14
CA ASP A 437 11.10 15.19 19.60
C ASP A 437 10.85 16.69 19.66
N GLY A 438 11.77 17.47 20.22
CA GLY A 438 11.63 18.93 20.36
C GLY A 438 10.68 19.41 21.44
N GLN A 439 10.08 18.51 22.25
CA GLN A 439 9.33 18.89 23.44
C GLN A 439 10.20 19.66 24.44
N CYS A 440 9.55 20.42 25.33
CA CYS A 440 10.21 21.16 26.43
C CYS A 440 11.21 22.25 25.99
N ASN A 441 11.32 22.55 24.69
CA ASN A 441 12.05 23.74 24.22
C ASN A 441 11.42 25.04 24.73
N ASN A 442 10.09 25.06 24.83
CA ASN A 442 9.33 26.14 25.43
C ASN A 442 8.69 25.65 26.74
N GLU A 443 9.12 26.20 27.87
CA GLU A 443 8.65 25.77 29.20
C GLU A 443 7.17 26.08 29.47
N ILE A 444 6.60 27.08 28.78
CA ILE A 444 5.18 27.47 28.92
C ILE A 444 4.29 26.62 28.00
N HIS A 445 4.77 26.40 26.78
CA HIS A 445 4.09 25.69 25.70
C HIS A 445 4.96 24.55 25.19
N THR A 446 5.06 23.48 25.99
CA THR A 446 6.01 22.36 25.80
C THR A 446 5.92 21.65 24.45
N MET A 447 4.79 21.73 23.76
CA MET A 447 4.55 21.12 22.43
C MET A 447 4.84 22.04 21.24
N TRP A 448 5.13 23.33 21.45
CA TRP A 448 5.43 24.22 20.33
C TRP A 448 6.70 23.75 19.62
N GLY A 449 6.60 23.51 18.33
CA GLY A 449 7.69 23.00 17.49
C GLY A 449 8.09 21.54 17.73
N ALA A 450 7.39 20.80 18.60
CA ALA A 450 7.63 19.38 18.78
C ALA A 450 7.19 18.57 17.55
N SER A 451 7.82 17.41 17.32
CA SER A 451 7.43 16.47 16.29
C SER A 451 6.03 15.88 16.58
N GLN A 452 5.40 15.33 15.54
CA GLN A 452 4.06 14.71 15.60
C GLN A 452 2.95 15.69 16.02
N THR A 453 3.17 16.99 15.86
CA THR A 453 2.19 18.04 16.13
C THR A 453 1.60 18.59 14.83
N ARG A 454 0.48 19.31 14.93
CA ARG A 454 -0.11 19.98 13.78
C ARG A 454 0.76 21.14 13.29
N PHE A 455 0.73 21.41 12.00
CA PHE A 455 1.27 22.65 11.48
C PHE A 455 0.49 23.87 12.01
N ARG A 456 1.20 25.00 12.18
CA ARG A 456 0.56 26.29 12.47
C ARG A 456 -0.13 26.87 11.23
N ARG A 457 -1.27 27.51 11.39
CA ARG A 457 -1.96 28.26 10.33
C ARG A 457 -1.60 29.74 10.38
N LEU A 458 -1.08 30.31 9.27
CA LEU A 458 -0.92 31.77 9.12
C LEU A 458 -2.24 32.45 8.72
N LEU A 459 -3.08 31.71 8.00
CA LEU A 459 -4.39 32.10 7.52
C LEU A 459 -5.36 30.93 7.70
N PRO A 460 -6.67 31.18 7.89
CA PRO A 460 -7.67 30.11 7.97
C PRO A 460 -7.66 29.22 6.72
N PRO A 461 -7.82 27.89 6.85
CA PRO A 461 -7.82 26.99 5.72
C PRO A 461 -9.07 27.16 4.85
N ILE A 462 -8.94 26.88 3.54
CA ILE A 462 -10.04 26.91 2.58
C ILE A 462 -10.31 25.49 2.05
N TYR A 463 -11.28 24.82 2.66
CA TYR A 463 -11.83 23.56 2.16
C TYR A 463 -13.08 23.82 1.31
N GLU A 464 -13.33 22.95 0.33
CA GLU A 464 -14.48 23.00 -0.57
C GLU A 464 -15.82 22.91 0.16
N ASN A 465 -15.90 22.11 1.21
CA ASN A 465 -17.05 22.01 2.12
C ASN A 465 -16.85 22.82 3.41
N GLY A 466 -15.84 23.69 3.45
CA GLY A 466 -15.50 24.46 4.65
C GLY A 466 -14.90 23.65 5.80
N PHE A 467 -14.62 22.35 5.64
CA PHE A 467 -14.22 21.49 6.77
C PHE A 467 -13.01 20.60 6.49
N ASN A 468 -13.10 19.74 5.46
CA ASN A 468 -12.09 18.71 5.20
C ASN A 468 -11.98 18.28 3.73
N THR A 469 -12.90 18.65 2.84
CA THR A 469 -12.88 18.30 1.41
C THR A 469 -12.00 19.29 0.65
N PRO A 470 -10.91 18.86 0.00
CA PRO A 470 -10.01 19.75 -0.74
C PRO A 470 -10.72 20.55 -1.84
N VAL A 471 -10.25 21.76 -2.12
CA VAL A 471 -10.71 22.55 -3.27
C VAL A 471 -10.40 21.84 -4.58
N GLY A 472 -11.41 21.69 -5.45
CA GLY A 472 -11.30 20.97 -6.72
C GLY A 472 -11.58 19.47 -6.59
N TRP A 473 -12.24 19.06 -5.51
CA TRP A 473 -12.73 17.69 -5.32
C TRP A 473 -13.88 17.40 -6.26
N ASP A 474 -14.90 18.27 -6.31
CA ASP A 474 -15.91 18.23 -7.37
C ASP A 474 -15.37 18.94 -8.64
N PRO A 475 -15.14 18.21 -9.76
CA PRO A 475 -14.65 18.80 -11.00
C PRO A 475 -15.63 19.77 -11.67
N ASN A 476 -16.90 19.78 -11.25
CA ASN A 476 -17.94 20.68 -11.76
C ASN A 476 -18.12 21.93 -10.90
N LYS A 477 -17.57 21.98 -9.69
CA LYS A 477 -17.72 23.12 -8.79
C LYS A 477 -17.03 24.36 -9.35
N LEU A 478 -17.75 25.47 -9.32
CA LEU A 478 -17.28 26.77 -9.79
C LEU A 478 -16.78 27.62 -8.62
N TYR A 479 -15.70 28.33 -8.88
CA TYR A 479 -15.03 29.28 -8.01
C TYR A 479 -14.91 30.57 -8.79
N PHE A 480 -15.68 31.60 -8.43
CA PHE A 480 -15.82 32.83 -9.23
C PHE A 480 -16.37 32.59 -10.64
N GLY A 481 -17.24 31.59 -10.81
CA GLY A 481 -17.77 31.20 -12.12
C GLY A 481 -16.78 30.37 -12.96
N TYR A 482 -15.62 30.00 -12.43
CA TYR A 482 -14.61 29.19 -13.13
C TYR A 482 -14.37 27.87 -12.42
N ARG A 483 -14.18 26.78 -13.17
CA ARG A 483 -13.71 25.51 -12.61
C ARG A 483 -12.28 25.66 -12.12
N LYS A 484 -11.89 24.93 -11.08
CA LYS A 484 -10.46 24.86 -10.73
C LYS A 484 -9.71 24.09 -11.82
N PRO A 485 -8.58 24.61 -12.32
CA PRO A 485 -7.84 23.91 -13.37
C PRO A 485 -7.28 22.60 -12.83
N ASN A 486 -7.18 21.61 -13.71
CA ASN A 486 -6.43 20.40 -13.42
C ASN A 486 -4.95 20.75 -13.14
N ALA A 487 -4.37 20.17 -12.08
CA ALA A 487 -3.00 20.48 -11.64
C ALA A 487 -1.95 20.15 -12.71
N ARG A 488 -2.11 19.04 -13.44
CA ARG A 488 -1.25 18.65 -14.57
C ARG A 488 -1.37 19.63 -15.73
N SER A 489 -2.57 20.13 -16.02
CA SER A 489 -2.74 21.18 -17.04
C SER A 489 -2.01 22.46 -16.69
N VAL A 490 -2.00 22.87 -15.40
CA VAL A 490 -1.20 24.01 -14.94
C VAL A 490 0.29 23.74 -15.10
N SER A 491 0.75 22.54 -14.72
CA SER A 491 2.14 22.13 -14.89
C SER A 491 2.60 22.26 -16.36
N ARG A 492 1.90 21.61 -17.30
CA ARG A 492 2.27 21.61 -18.73
C ARG A 492 2.20 22.98 -19.39
N LYS A 493 1.19 23.80 -19.07
CA LYS A 493 0.99 25.11 -19.73
C LYS A 493 1.87 26.22 -19.14
N LEU A 494 2.17 26.16 -17.84
CA LEU A 494 2.76 27.28 -17.10
C LEU A 494 4.12 26.98 -16.47
N LEU A 495 4.31 25.81 -15.87
CA LEU A 495 5.44 25.56 -14.97
C LEU A 495 6.59 24.76 -15.61
N GLY A 496 6.25 23.75 -16.43
CA GLY A 496 7.21 22.85 -17.05
C GLY A 496 8.03 23.49 -18.17
N THR A 497 9.28 23.07 -18.32
CA THR A 497 10.20 23.54 -19.36
C THR A 497 11.25 22.50 -19.75
N LYS A 498 11.56 22.45 -21.05
CA LYS A 498 12.66 21.68 -21.64
C LYS A 498 14.00 22.40 -21.61
N HIS A 499 13.97 23.72 -21.47
CA HIS A 499 15.17 24.55 -21.49
C HIS A 499 15.50 24.99 -20.07
N THR A 500 16.79 25.03 -19.74
CA THR A 500 17.26 25.52 -18.45
C THR A 500 18.36 26.57 -18.60
N THR A 501 18.26 27.64 -17.82
CA THR A 501 19.22 28.74 -17.76
C THR A 501 20.04 28.61 -16.47
N PRO A 502 21.38 28.53 -16.53
CA PRO A 502 22.20 28.49 -15.33
C PRO A 502 22.21 29.84 -14.60
N HIS A 503 22.22 29.79 -13.27
CA HIS A 503 22.40 30.97 -12.42
C HIS A 503 23.84 31.48 -12.51
N LYS A 504 24.03 32.80 -12.57
CA LYS A 504 25.37 33.39 -12.77
C LYS A 504 26.25 33.43 -11.51
N THR A 505 25.66 33.37 -10.33
CA THR A 505 26.36 33.67 -9.06
C THR A 505 26.32 32.53 -8.04
N TYR A 506 25.36 31.61 -8.15
CA TYR A 506 25.07 30.66 -7.08
C TYR A 506 25.21 29.24 -7.63
N SER A 507 25.89 28.42 -6.85
CA SER A 507 26.12 27.01 -7.17
C SER A 507 24.91 26.16 -6.81
N ALA A 508 24.88 24.93 -7.33
CA ALA A 508 23.88 23.92 -7.02
C ALA A 508 23.80 23.61 -5.51
N MET A 509 24.87 23.86 -4.75
CA MET A 509 24.87 23.76 -3.28
C MET A 509 23.82 24.68 -2.62
N LEU A 510 23.48 25.84 -3.21
CA LEU A 510 22.42 26.69 -2.64
C LEU A 510 21.07 25.95 -2.65
N MET A 511 20.76 25.25 -3.73
CA MET A 511 19.56 24.42 -3.84
C MET A 511 19.63 23.23 -2.88
N GLN A 512 20.76 22.51 -2.89
CA GLN A 512 20.95 21.31 -2.07
C GLN A 512 20.83 21.59 -0.57
N TRP A 513 21.41 22.70 -0.10
CA TRP A 513 21.28 23.13 1.29
C TRP A 513 19.82 23.43 1.66
N GLY A 514 19.08 24.05 0.74
CA GLY A 514 17.65 24.31 0.93
C GLY A 514 16.86 23.02 1.16
N GLN A 515 17.07 22.00 0.32
CA GLN A 515 16.43 20.68 0.52
C GLN A 515 16.87 20.03 1.83
N PHE A 516 18.16 20.08 2.16
CA PHE A 516 18.68 19.47 3.38
C PHE A 516 18.08 20.10 4.65
N ILE A 517 17.86 21.42 4.67
CA ILE A 517 17.23 22.12 5.81
C ILE A 517 15.70 21.99 5.81
N ASP A 518 15.03 21.89 4.65
CA ASP A 518 13.60 21.54 4.59
C ASP A 518 13.33 20.24 5.35
N HIS A 519 14.23 19.26 5.16
CA HIS A 519 14.14 17.96 5.80
C HIS A 519 14.50 17.95 7.30
N ASP A 520 14.94 19.08 7.85
CA ASP A 520 15.13 19.29 9.30
C ASP A 520 13.93 20.03 9.93
N LEU A 521 12.98 20.51 9.12
CA LEU A 521 11.92 21.42 9.56
C LEU A 521 10.52 20.84 9.38
N ASP A 522 10.27 20.16 8.26
CA ASP A 522 8.98 19.52 8.04
C ASP A 522 9.00 18.21 7.26
N PHE A 523 8.13 17.31 7.68
CA PHE A 523 7.75 16.11 6.97
C PHE A 523 6.26 15.83 7.21
N THR A 524 5.49 15.69 6.12
CA THR A 524 4.06 15.39 6.22
C THR A 524 3.81 13.93 5.86
N ALA A 525 3.32 13.17 6.84
CA ALA A 525 2.79 11.82 6.67
C ALA A 525 1.69 11.74 5.59
N THR A 526 1.64 10.67 4.79
CA THR A 526 0.41 10.28 4.08
C THR A 526 -0.37 9.24 4.89
N ALA A 527 -1.62 9.01 4.51
CA ALA A 527 -2.46 7.97 5.13
C ALA A 527 -1.74 6.60 5.08
N ILE A 528 -1.75 5.88 6.21
CA ILE A 528 -1.01 4.62 6.36
C ILE A 528 -1.71 3.49 5.61
N SER A 529 -3.05 3.45 5.65
CA SER A 529 -3.86 2.53 4.86
C SER A 529 -3.96 2.99 3.40
N ARG A 530 -2.90 2.74 2.63
CA ARG A 530 -2.81 3.05 1.19
C ARG A 530 -3.83 2.34 0.29
N GLN A 531 -4.61 1.42 0.87
CA GLN A 531 -5.47 0.50 0.11
C GLN A 531 -6.93 0.48 0.57
N ALA A 532 -7.27 1.05 1.73
CA ALA A 532 -8.66 1.08 2.20
C ALA A 532 -8.83 1.98 3.44
N PHE A 533 -9.18 3.25 3.22
CA PHE A 533 -9.44 4.21 4.30
C PHE A 533 -10.87 4.13 4.85
N ALA A 534 -11.84 3.75 4.00
CA ALA A 534 -13.29 3.76 4.29
C ALA A 534 -14.11 3.06 3.19
N THR A 535 -13.61 3.10 1.96
CA THR A 535 -14.28 2.63 0.73
C THR A 535 -13.66 1.37 0.14
N GLY A 536 -12.48 0.94 0.62
CA GLY A 536 -11.68 -0.11 -0.04
C GLY A 536 -10.92 0.37 -1.29
N ALA A 537 -10.81 1.70 -1.51
CA ALA A 537 -10.19 2.25 -2.70
C ALA A 537 -8.66 2.15 -2.67
N ILE A 538 -8.10 1.65 -3.78
CA ILE A 538 -6.65 1.61 -4.03
C ILE A 538 -6.31 2.74 -5.00
N CYS A 539 -5.53 3.73 -4.55
CA CYS A 539 -5.37 4.99 -5.30
C CYS A 539 -4.67 4.82 -6.66
N ASN A 540 -3.82 3.82 -6.86
CA ASN A 540 -3.27 3.52 -8.19
C ASN A 540 -4.21 2.72 -9.12
N ARG A 541 -5.42 2.35 -8.66
CA ARG A 541 -6.45 1.60 -9.42
C ARG A 541 -7.80 2.31 -9.46
N THR A 542 -7.80 3.62 -9.26
CA THR A 542 -8.99 4.45 -9.44
C THR A 542 -8.57 5.84 -9.86
N CYS A 543 -9.41 6.55 -10.60
CA CYS A 543 -9.25 8.00 -10.80
C CYS A 543 -10.41 8.78 -10.17
N GLN A 544 -11.28 8.10 -9.43
CA GLN A 544 -12.34 8.75 -8.66
C GLN A 544 -11.75 9.36 -7.39
N HIS A 545 -12.20 10.56 -7.05
CA HIS A 545 -11.87 11.18 -5.78
C HIS A 545 -12.69 10.52 -4.67
N LEU A 546 -12.01 9.77 -3.81
CA LEU A 546 -12.57 8.99 -2.71
C LEU A 546 -11.51 8.98 -1.63
N ASN A 547 -11.82 9.22 -0.35
CA ASN A 547 -10.76 9.22 0.67
C ASN A 547 -10.04 7.85 0.71
N PRO A 548 -8.69 7.82 0.72
CA PRO A 548 -7.75 8.94 0.80
C PRO A 548 -7.20 9.39 -0.59
N CYS A 549 -7.73 8.86 -1.69
CA CYS A 549 -7.34 9.13 -3.06
C CYS A 549 -7.86 10.48 -3.57
N PHE A 550 -6.92 11.35 -3.95
CA PHE A 550 -7.20 12.63 -4.60
C PHE A 550 -6.32 12.81 -5.85
N ASN A 551 -6.37 11.77 -6.71
CA ASN A 551 -5.56 11.62 -7.91
C ASN A 551 -5.70 12.79 -8.88
N ILE A 552 -4.69 13.00 -9.73
CA ILE A 552 -4.63 14.10 -10.69
C ILE A 552 -4.99 13.56 -12.07
N PRO A 553 -6.17 13.89 -12.63
CA PRO A 553 -6.60 13.35 -13.93
C PRO A 553 -5.64 13.74 -15.06
N LEU A 554 -5.43 12.84 -16.02
CA LEU A 554 -4.68 13.12 -17.25
C LEU A 554 -5.63 13.56 -18.36
N SER A 555 -5.15 14.45 -19.24
CA SER A 555 -5.85 14.78 -20.48
C SER A 555 -5.51 13.74 -21.55
N TYR A 556 -6.42 13.54 -22.53
CA TYR A 556 -6.24 12.54 -23.59
C TYR A 556 -4.97 12.73 -24.43
N ASP A 557 -4.44 13.95 -24.52
CA ASP A 557 -3.21 14.29 -25.24
C ASP A 557 -1.94 14.14 -24.37
N ASP A 558 -2.07 13.79 -23.09
CA ASP A 558 -0.91 13.61 -22.22
C ASP A 558 -0.14 12.33 -22.61
N PRO A 559 1.20 12.40 -22.80
CA PRO A 559 1.99 11.23 -23.18
C PRO A 559 1.89 10.06 -22.19
N ARG A 560 1.56 10.32 -20.92
CA ARG A 560 1.34 9.29 -19.89
C ARG A 560 0.06 8.47 -20.07
N MET A 561 -0.84 8.89 -20.96
CA MET A 561 -2.04 8.11 -21.28
C MET A 561 -1.69 6.70 -21.80
N LEU A 562 -0.53 6.55 -22.44
CA LEU A 562 -0.07 5.27 -23.00
C LEU A 562 0.44 4.29 -21.93
N SER A 563 0.94 4.78 -20.79
CA SER A 563 1.51 3.92 -19.75
C SER A 563 0.45 3.21 -18.91
N ASN A 564 -0.72 3.83 -18.69
CA ASN A 564 -1.83 3.22 -17.95
C ASN A 564 -3.19 3.70 -18.49
N PRO A 565 -3.67 3.15 -19.61
CA PRO A 565 -4.92 3.60 -20.22
C PRO A 565 -6.16 3.24 -19.38
N GLN A 566 -6.06 2.27 -18.47
CA GLN A 566 -7.17 1.86 -17.61
C GLN A 566 -7.44 2.88 -16.48
N TYR A 567 -6.39 3.52 -15.98
CA TYR A 567 -6.47 4.53 -14.91
C TYR A 567 -5.69 5.80 -15.33
N PRO A 568 -6.31 6.68 -16.14
CA PRO A 568 -5.66 7.86 -16.71
C PRO A 568 -5.51 9.00 -15.70
N CYS A 569 -4.74 8.78 -14.64
CA CYS A 569 -4.44 9.78 -13.63
C CYS A 569 -3.05 9.56 -13.02
N ILE A 570 -2.46 10.63 -12.50
CA ILE A 570 -1.28 10.56 -11.63
C ILE A 570 -1.78 10.26 -10.21
N GLU A 571 -1.23 9.22 -9.59
CA GLU A 571 -1.55 8.82 -8.21
C GLU A 571 -1.23 9.95 -7.22
N PHE A 572 -2.17 10.22 -6.31
CA PHE A 572 -2.01 11.19 -5.24
C PHE A 572 -2.86 10.79 -4.03
N GLU A 573 -2.19 10.58 -2.90
CA GLU A 573 -2.79 10.31 -1.61
C GLU A 573 -2.81 11.58 -0.74
N ARG A 574 -3.94 11.80 -0.07
CA ARG A 574 -4.08 12.88 0.91
C ARG A 574 -3.15 12.68 2.10
N SER A 575 -2.64 13.78 2.63
CA SER A 575 -1.79 13.78 3.82
C SER A 575 -2.60 13.42 5.05
N SER A 576 -1.99 12.66 5.96
CA SER A 576 -2.58 12.36 7.26
C SER A 576 -2.80 13.63 8.05
N ALA A 577 -3.82 13.59 8.89
CA ALA A 577 -4.18 14.71 9.74
C ALA A 577 -4.20 14.27 11.21
N ILE A 578 -3.93 15.20 12.11
CA ILE A 578 -3.87 14.92 13.54
C ILE A 578 -5.26 14.55 14.10
N CYS A 579 -5.33 13.71 15.12
CA CYS A 579 -6.55 13.54 15.92
C CYS A 579 -7.01 14.90 16.49
N GLY A 580 -8.32 15.10 16.57
CA GLY A 580 -8.91 16.39 16.97
C GLY A 580 -9.03 17.42 15.86
N SER A 581 -8.95 17.00 14.60
CA SER A 581 -9.07 17.86 13.43
C SER A 581 -9.88 17.19 12.31
N GLY A 582 -10.63 17.98 11.54
CA GLY A 582 -11.55 17.43 10.55
C GLY A 582 -12.59 16.55 11.24
N GLU A 583 -12.92 15.39 10.68
CA GLU A 583 -13.95 14.49 11.22
C GLU A 583 -13.68 14.09 12.69
N THR A 584 -12.41 14.00 13.09
CA THR A 584 -12.03 13.67 14.47
C THR A 584 -12.11 14.86 15.44
N SER A 585 -12.44 16.07 14.98
CA SER A 585 -12.61 17.25 15.86
C SER A 585 -13.92 17.25 16.64
N LEU A 586 -14.97 16.63 16.08
CA LEU A 586 -16.30 16.48 16.71
C LEU A 586 -16.21 15.81 18.08
N ILE A 587 -15.18 14.98 18.26
CA ILE A 587 -14.76 14.40 19.54
C ILE A 587 -14.64 15.43 20.66
N TYR A 588 -13.94 16.51 20.38
CA TYR A 588 -13.50 17.46 21.39
C TYR A 588 -14.55 18.55 21.63
N ARG A 589 -15.77 18.35 21.09
CA ARG A 589 -16.89 19.31 21.15
C ARG A 589 -16.56 20.67 20.55
N HIS A 590 -15.59 20.68 19.62
CA HIS A 590 -15.16 21.86 18.89
C HIS A 590 -14.90 21.45 17.44
N VAL A 591 -15.69 22.00 16.52
CA VAL A 591 -15.48 21.78 15.07
C VAL A 591 -14.20 22.51 14.68
N THR A 592 -13.19 21.73 14.30
CA THR A 592 -11.90 22.23 13.82
C THR A 592 -11.65 21.67 12.43
N TYR A 593 -11.13 22.50 11.52
CA TYR A 593 -10.75 22.09 10.18
C TYR A 593 -9.77 20.90 10.21
N ARG A 594 -9.68 20.13 9.10
CA ARG A 594 -8.66 19.09 8.96
C ARG A 594 -7.25 19.72 9.04
N GLU A 595 -6.42 19.25 9.96
CA GLU A 595 -5.06 19.76 10.16
C GLU A 595 -4.01 18.69 9.94
N GLN A 596 -3.07 18.97 9.03
CA GLN A 596 -1.97 18.06 8.73
C GLN A 596 -0.92 18.08 9.83
N MET A 597 -0.26 16.93 10.00
CA MET A 597 0.75 16.70 11.02
C MET A 597 2.16 16.88 10.44
N ASN A 598 3.02 17.59 11.18
CA ASN A 598 4.46 17.54 11.00
C ASN A 598 5.00 16.37 11.82
N THR A 599 5.70 15.42 11.20
CA THR A 599 6.21 14.24 11.91
C THR A 599 7.63 14.43 12.44
N ILE A 600 8.27 15.56 12.14
CA ILE A 600 9.60 15.94 12.64
C ILE A 600 9.54 17.25 13.41
N THR A 601 10.62 17.59 14.12
CA THR A 601 10.68 18.83 14.90
C THR A 601 10.63 20.05 13.97
N SER A 602 10.15 21.18 14.47
CA SER A 602 10.11 22.45 13.72
C SER A 602 11.42 23.25 13.85
N TYR A 603 12.42 22.71 14.53
CA TYR A 603 13.65 23.39 14.87
C TYR A 603 14.75 23.03 13.88
N ILE A 604 15.64 23.97 13.58
CA ILE A 604 16.93 23.61 12.97
C ILE A 604 17.80 23.02 14.09
N ASP A 605 17.65 21.72 14.34
CA ASP A 605 18.28 21.00 15.46
C ASP A 605 19.02 19.74 15.01
N ALA A 606 19.19 19.56 13.69
CA ALA A 606 19.82 18.41 13.08
C ALA A 606 19.04 17.09 13.26
N SER A 607 17.73 17.14 13.50
CA SER A 607 16.83 15.97 13.43
C SER A 607 16.98 15.18 12.12
N GLY A 608 17.32 15.81 10.99
CA GLY A 608 17.64 15.09 9.75
C GLY A 608 18.86 14.17 9.83
N ILE A 609 19.71 14.33 10.85
CA ILE A 609 20.88 13.49 11.16
C ILE A 609 20.60 12.57 12.35
N TYR A 610 19.88 13.06 13.36
CA TYR A 610 19.72 12.40 14.66
C TYR A 610 18.37 11.72 14.89
N GLY A 611 17.41 11.90 13.99
CA GLY A 611 16.03 11.46 14.17
C GLY A 611 15.18 12.45 14.95
N SER A 612 13.87 12.21 14.99
CA SER A 612 12.88 13.03 15.72
C SER A 612 12.25 12.28 16.89
N THR A 613 12.78 11.11 17.23
CA THR A 613 12.35 10.25 18.34
C THR A 613 13.55 9.59 19.00
N GLU A 614 13.37 9.04 20.20
CA GLU A 614 14.43 8.32 20.91
C GLU A 614 14.81 7.00 20.21
N GLU A 615 13.83 6.33 19.59
CA GLU A 615 14.02 5.11 18.81
C GLU A 615 14.92 5.36 17.59
N ASP A 616 14.64 6.43 16.83
CA ASP A 616 15.48 6.82 15.68
C ASP A 616 16.93 7.07 16.11
N ALA A 617 17.10 7.84 17.18
CA ALA A 617 18.41 8.18 17.70
C ALA A 617 19.15 6.93 18.15
N TYR A 618 18.47 5.99 18.81
CA TYR A 618 19.04 4.72 19.22
C TYR A 618 19.56 3.91 18.03
N ASP A 619 18.80 3.82 16.94
CA ASP A 619 19.17 3.05 15.75
C ASP A 619 20.34 3.66 14.97
N LEU A 620 20.46 4.99 15.00
CA LEU A 620 21.52 5.74 14.34
C LEU A 620 22.83 5.76 15.12
N ARG A 621 22.79 5.45 16.42
CA ARG A 621 23.95 5.54 17.31
C ARG A 621 24.80 4.28 17.30
N ASN A 622 26.09 4.48 17.48
CA ASN A 622 26.99 3.44 17.93
C ASN A 622 26.94 3.40 19.46
N LEU A 623 26.30 2.38 20.01
CA LEU A 623 26.08 2.22 21.45
C LEU A 623 27.32 1.71 22.22
N SER A 624 28.50 1.74 21.59
CA SER A 624 29.75 1.52 22.31
C SER A 624 29.93 2.64 23.36
N PRO A 625 30.23 2.31 24.62
CA PRO A 625 29.97 3.19 25.76
C PRO A 625 30.81 4.48 25.83
N ASP A 626 31.93 4.57 25.12
CA ASP A 626 32.98 5.55 25.44
C ASP A 626 33.19 6.65 24.39
N GLN A 627 32.48 6.63 23.25
CA GLN A 627 32.82 7.52 22.12
C GLN A 627 31.67 8.39 21.62
N GLY A 628 30.42 8.07 21.95
CA GLY A 628 29.27 8.87 21.53
C GLY A 628 29.12 9.03 20.01
N LEU A 629 29.51 8.02 19.22
CA LEU A 629 29.52 8.09 17.75
C LEU A 629 28.16 7.75 17.14
N LEU A 630 27.94 8.20 15.90
CA LEU A 630 26.95 7.64 14.99
C LEU A 630 27.49 6.38 14.31
N ARG A 631 26.58 5.45 14.04
CA ARG A 631 26.83 4.17 13.38
C ARG A 631 27.18 4.37 11.91
N TYR A 632 28.03 3.49 11.40
CA TYR A 632 28.25 3.29 9.97
C TYR A 632 28.54 1.80 9.72
N ASP A 633 28.16 1.28 8.55
CA ASP A 633 28.34 -0.14 8.23
C ASP A 633 29.53 -0.38 7.28
N MET A 634 29.97 0.66 6.56
CA MET A 634 31.03 0.55 5.57
C MET A 634 31.82 1.86 5.42
N VAL A 635 33.01 1.72 4.83
CA VAL A 635 33.91 2.83 4.52
C VAL A 635 34.26 2.85 3.04
N SER A 636 34.55 4.03 2.51
CA SER A 636 35.10 4.23 1.16
C SER A 636 36.49 3.64 1.02
N SER A 637 37.02 3.58 -0.21
CA SER A 637 38.44 3.26 -0.48
C SER A 637 39.42 4.19 0.24
N ALA A 638 39.03 5.44 0.48
CA ALA A 638 39.77 6.42 1.28
C ALA A 638 39.54 6.31 2.80
N ASN A 639 39.00 5.18 3.29
CA ASN A 639 38.68 4.90 4.69
C ASN A 639 37.75 5.93 5.37
N LYS A 640 36.81 6.54 4.62
CA LYS A 640 35.79 7.45 5.16
C LYS A 640 34.44 6.74 5.27
N PRO A 641 33.73 6.84 6.40
CA PRO A 641 32.48 6.11 6.62
C PRO A 641 31.35 6.58 5.69
N TYR A 642 30.48 5.68 5.28
CA TYR A 642 29.18 6.01 4.70
C TYR A 642 28.10 5.95 5.77
N LEU A 643 26.90 6.44 5.46
CA LEU A 643 25.73 6.18 6.30
C LEU A 643 25.55 4.66 6.51
N PRO A 644 24.97 4.23 7.63
CA PRO A 644 24.59 2.84 7.83
C PRO A 644 23.46 2.45 6.86
N PHE A 645 23.24 1.16 6.65
CA PHE A 645 22.06 0.66 5.93
C PHE A 645 20.89 0.43 6.88
N GLU A 646 19.69 0.42 6.31
CA GLU A 646 18.47 -0.06 6.98
C GLU A 646 18.59 -1.56 7.32
N ARG A 647 18.18 -1.95 8.54
CA ARG A 647 18.35 -3.32 9.08
C ARG A 647 17.07 -4.15 9.01
N ASP A 648 15.92 -3.55 9.31
CA ASP A 648 14.68 -4.30 9.60
C ASP A 648 13.84 -4.60 8.35
N SER A 649 14.22 -4.02 7.20
CA SER A 649 13.76 -4.45 5.90
C SER A 649 14.83 -4.11 4.85
N PRO A 650 15.31 -5.04 4.01
CA PRO A 650 16.14 -4.69 2.86
C PRO A 650 15.26 -3.97 1.84
N ILE A 651 15.02 -2.68 2.10
CA ILE A 651 14.36 -1.78 1.16
C ILE A 651 15.27 -1.73 -0.06
N ASP A 652 14.80 -2.30 -1.16
CA ASP A 652 15.52 -2.31 -2.43
C ASP A 652 15.42 -0.92 -3.08
N CYS A 653 16.30 -0.02 -2.66
CA CYS A 653 16.45 1.37 -3.12
C CYS A 653 16.51 1.48 -4.65
N ARG A 654 16.99 0.45 -5.33
CA ARG A 654 16.94 0.42 -6.79
C ARG A 654 16.97 -1.02 -7.27
N ARG A 655 15.82 -1.62 -7.58
CA ARG A 655 15.86 -2.91 -8.29
C ARG A 655 16.30 -2.67 -9.72
N ASN A 656 17.57 -2.95 -9.99
CA ASN A 656 18.03 -3.13 -11.35
C ASN A 656 17.70 -4.58 -11.75
N TRP A 657 16.78 -4.77 -12.70
CA TRP A 657 16.38 -6.10 -13.20
C TRP A 657 17.53 -6.94 -13.79
N THR A 658 18.71 -6.33 -13.98
CA THR A 658 19.94 -7.03 -14.41
C THR A 658 20.84 -7.50 -13.27
N LEU A 659 20.53 -7.17 -12.01
CA LEU A 659 21.29 -7.58 -10.84
C LEU A 659 20.49 -8.60 -10.01
N ASP A 660 21.13 -9.70 -9.62
CA ASP A 660 20.51 -10.80 -8.86
C ASP A 660 20.34 -10.50 -7.35
N TYR A 661 20.59 -9.27 -6.88
CA TYR A 661 20.52 -8.90 -5.47
C TYR A 661 19.93 -7.48 -5.26
N PRO A 662 19.20 -7.24 -4.15
CA PRO A 662 18.59 -5.94 -3.86
C PRO A 662 19.63 -4.90 -3.43
N ILE A 663 19.41 -3.64 -3.80
CA ILE A 663 20.27 -2.51 -3.42
C ILE A 663 19.71 -1.88 -2.16
N ARG A 664 20.43 -1.93 -1.03
CA ARG A 664 19.95 -1.38 0.25
C ARG A 664 19.98 0.15 0.30
N CYS A 665 18.95 0.75 0.88
CA CYS A 665 18.91 2.17 1.23
C CYS A 665 19.79 2.49 2.45
N PHE A 666 20.35 3.71 2.47
CA PHE A 666 21.01 4.25 3.65
C PHE A 666 19.99 4.67 4.71
N LEU A 667 20.37 4.59 5.99
CA LEU A 667 19.61 5.05 7.13
C LEU A 667 20.18 6.40 7.61
N ALA A 668 19.29 7.35 7.91
CA ALA A 668 19.59 8.68 8.44
C ALA A 668 18.42 9.15 9.31
N GLY A 669 18.60 10.25 10.06
CA GLY A 669 17.54 10.84 10.89
C GLY A 669 16.29 11.27 10.11
N ASP A 670 16.44 11.59 8.83
CA ASP A 670 15.33 11.72 7.89
C ASP A 670 15.49 10.66 6.78
N PHE A 671 14.49 9.77 6.65
CA PHE A 671 14.54 8.68 5.67
C PHE A 671 14.62 9.21 4.23
N ARG A 672 14.22 10.48 3.99
CA ARG A 672 14.27 11.05 2.64
C ARG A 672 15.69 11.29 2.17
N ALA A 673 16.71 11.05 3.00
CA ALA A 673 18.12 11.08 2.62
C ALA A 673 18.40 10.37 1.28
N ASN A 674 17.69 9.28 0.97
CA ASN A 674 17.86 8.51 -0.27
C ASN A 674 17.14 9.08 -1.49
N GLU A 675 16.41 10.19 -1.38
CA GLU A 675 15.62 10.78 -2.48
C GLU A 675 16.48 10.98 -3.72
N GLN A 676 17.66 11.57 -3.55
CA GLN A 676 18.66 11.73 -4.60
C GLN A 676 20.08 11.80 -4.03
N LEU A 677 21.06 11.48 -4.87
CA LEU A 677 22.47 11.31 -4.49
C LEU A 677 23.14 12.53 -3.83
N GLY A 678 22.75 13.74 -4.21
CA GLY A 678 23.21 14.99 -3.59
C GLY A 678 22.74 15.11 -2.13
N LEU A 679 21.55 14.62 -1.80
CA LEU A 679 21.04 14.61 -0.44
C LEU A 679 21.76 13.55 0.41
N ILE A 680 21.93 12.32 -0.09
CA ILE A 680 22.75 11.28 0.57
C ILE A 680 24.15 11.82 0.88
N THR A 681 24.73 12.59 -0.05
CA THR A 681 26.03 13.25 0.12
C THR A 681 26.02 14.20 1.32
N MET A 682 24.99 15.04 1.48
CA MET A 682 24.87 15.96 2.63
C MET A 682 24.75 15.22 3.96
N HIS A 683 23.84 14.23 4.06
CA HIS A 683 23.67 13.43 5.28
C HIS A 683 24.98 12.69 5.64
N THR A 684 25.68 12.13 4.65
CA THR A 684 26.97 11.45 4.87
C THR A 684 28.03 12.42 5.42
N ILE A 685 28.09 13.65 4.91
CA ILE A 685 29.08 14.65 5.38
C ILE A 685 28.80 15.07 6.82
N PHE A 686 27.55 15.29 7.21
CA PHE A 686 27.25 15.69 8.60
C PHE A 686 27.33 14.53 9.59
N MET A 687 27.04 13.29 9.18
CA MET A 687 27.35 12.12 10.01
C MET A 687 28.88 11.98 10.23
N ARG A 688 29.69 12.28 9.21
CA ARG A 688 31.15 12.31 9.35
C ARG A 688 31.60 13.42 10.30
N GLU A 689 30.98 14.60 10.20
CA GLU A 689 31.32 15.73 11.06
C GLU A 689 30.99 15.45 12.53
N HIS A 690 29.83 14.83 12.80
CA HIS A 690 29.53 14.32 14.14
C HIS A 690 30.63 13.39 14.64
N ASN A 691 30.97 12.33 13.89
CA ASN A 691 31.97 11.37 14.35
C ASN A 691 33.36 12.02 14.55
N ARG A 692 33.72 12.99 13.71
CA ARG A 692 34.96 13.76 13.85
C ARG A 692 34.98 14.55 15.16
N LEU A 693 33.92 15.28 15.45
CA LEU A 693 33.76 16.10 16.65
C LEU A 693 33.68 15.22 17.92
N ALA A 694 32.93 14.13 17.89
CA ALA A 694 32.80 13.21 19.03
C ALA A 694 34.16 12.59 19.42
N ILE A 695 34.96 12.16 18.44
CA ILE A 695 36.32 11.67 18.68
C ILE A 695 37.20 12.76 19.32
N GLU A 696 37.11 13.99 18.82
CA GLU A 696 37.89 15.12 19.34
C GLU A 696 37.46 15.49 20.77
N ILE A 697 36.16 15.55 21.05
CA ILE A 697 35.61 15.86 22.38
C ILE A 697 35.98 14.77 23.39
N ALA A 698 35.83 13.49 23.04
CA ALA A 698 36.23 12.38 23.91
C ALA A 698 37.74 12.40 24.18
N SER A 699 38.56 12.76 23.18
CA SER A 699 40.01 12.88 23.36
C SER A 699 40.41 14.05 24.26
N LEU A 700 39.68 15.17 24.20
CA LEU A 700 39.93 16.35 25.03
C LEU A 700 39.38 16.19 26.46
N ASN A 701 38.35 15.36 26.64
CA ASN A 701 37.63 15.17 27.90
C ASN A 701 37.44 13.67 28.19
N PRO A 702 38.50 12.96 28.60
CA PRO A 702 38.46 11.50 28.77
C PRO A 702 37.55 11.01 29.91
N ASP A 703 37.12 11.92 30.79
CA ASP A 703 36.21 11.61 31.90
C ASP A 703 34.71 11.65 31.49
N LEU A 704 34.39 12.12 30.28
CA LEU A 704 33.01 12.14 29.79
C LEU A 704 32.58 10.75 29.31
N ASP A 705 31.36 10.36 29.66
CA ASP A 705 30.72 9.18 29.08
C ASP A 705 30.28 9.43 27.63
N GLY A 706 30.06 8.34 26.88
CA GLY A 706 29.64 8.42 25.48
C GLY A 706 28.29 9.12 25.28
N GLU A 707 27.41 9.11 26.29
CA GLU A 707 26.12 9.83 26.23
C GLU A 707 26.34 11.34 26.20
N THR A 708 27.18 11.84 27.10
CA THR A 708 27.54 13.25 27.19
C THR A 708 28.29 13.69 25.94
N VAL A 709 29.25 12.89 25.46
CA VAL A 709 29.97 13.17 24.21
C VAL A 709 29.00 13.26 23.03
N PHE A 710 28.05 12.33 22.92
CA PHE A 710 27.04 12.33 21.87
C PHE A 710 26.20 13.62 21.90
N HIS A 711 25.68 13.99 23.07
CA HIS A 711 24.80 15.16 23.22
C HIS A 711 25.53 16.50 23.01
N GLU A 712 26.77 16.65 23.49
CA GLU A 712 27.58 17.83 23.19
C GLU A 712 27.90 17.93 21.70
N THR A 713 28.23 16.80 21.06
CA THR A 713 28.45 16.75 19.61
C THR A 713 27.19 17.12 18.83
N ARG A 714 26.04 16.53 19.17
CA ARG A 714 24.73 16.84 18.58
C ARG A 714 24.41 18.33 18.66
N LYS A 715 24.67 18.94 19.81
CA LYS A 715 24.48 20.37 20.06
C LYS A 715 25.37 21.25 19.15
N ILE A 716 26.64 20.89 18.97
CA ILE A 716 27.55 21.61 18.08
C ILE A 716 27.08 21.51 16.63
N VAL A 717 26.79 20.31 16.14
CA VAL A 717 26.30 20.11 14.77
C VAL A 717 25.01 20.90 14.52
N GLY A 718 24.03 20.85 15.43
CA GLY A 718 22.83 21.68 15.32
C GLY A 718 23.13 23.18 15.23
N ALA A 719 24.12 23.67 15.99
CA ALA A 719 24.57 25.05 15.92
C ALA A 719 25.27 25.38 14.59
N GLU A 720 26.02 24.45 13.99
CA GLU A 720 26.60 24.62 12.66
C GLU A 720 25.53 24.78 11.58
N LEU A 721 24.48 23.93 11.62
CA LEU A 721 23.35 24.02 10.68
C LEU A 721 22.63 25.38 10.81
N GLN A 722 22.38 25.83 12.04
CA GLN A 722 21.82 27.16 12.31
C GLN A 722 22.73 28.28 11.78
N HIS A 723 24.02 28.20 12.06
CA HIS A 723 24.99 29.20 11.63
C HIS A 723 25.06 29.30 10.10
N ILE A 724 25.17 28.17 9.40
CA ILE A 724 25.20 28.14 7.93
C ILE A 724 23.90 28.72 7.37
N THR A 725 22.75 28.33 7.93
CA THR A 725 21.43 28.74 7.45
C THR A 725 21.19 30.24 7.63
N PHE A 726 21.37 30.78 8.84
CA PHE A 726 21.07 32.19 9.12
C PHE A 726 22.15 33.14 8.63
N HIS A 727 23.43 32.75 8.66
CA HIS A 727 24.52 33.65 8.31
C HIS A 727 24.82 33.66 6.81
N TYR A 728 24.73 32.51 6.14
CA TYR A 728 25.18 32.38 4.74
C TYR A 728 24.06 32.08 3.75
N TRP A 729 23.07 31.26 4.12
CA TRP A 729 22.06 30.80 3.16
C TRP A 729 20.88 31.76 3.04
N LEU A 730 20.20 32.09 4.14
CA LEU A 730 19.02 32.96 4.15
C LEU A 730 19.27 34.35 3.52
N PRO A 731 20.43 35.03 3.75
CA PRO A 731 20.71 36.29 3.09
C PRO A 731 20.84 36.19 1.56
N LYS A 732 21.21 35.02 1.03
CA LYS A 732 21.28 34.77 -0.42
C LYS A 732 19.90 34.49 -1.02
N VAL A 733 19.03 33.80 -0.26
CA VAL A 733 17.67 33.43 -0.67
C VAL A 733 16.73 34.63 -0.62
N LEU A 734 16.69 35.35 0.50
CA LEU A 734 15.82 36.52 0.68
C LEU A 734 16.41 37.77 -0.01
N GLY A 735 17.73 37.80 -0.19
CA GLY A 735 18.49 39.01 -0.51
C GLY A 735 18.81 39.80 0.76
N LYS A 736 20.06 40.27 0.88
CA LYS A 736 20.59 40.91 2.11
C LYS A 736 19.68 42.02 2.67
N LYS A 737 19.22 42.93 1.82
CA LYS A 737 18.32 44.03 2.23
C LYS A 737 17.01 43.53 2.84
N GLN A 738 16.43 42.47 2.28
CA GLN A 738 15.16 41.92 2.76
C GLN A 738 15.37 41.06 4.02
N PHE A 739 16.46 40.31 4.08
CA PHE A 739 16.87 39.59 5.28
C PHE A 739 17.03 40.54 6.47
N ASP A 740 17.76 41.65 6.30
CA ASP A 740 17.96 42.65 7.35
C ASP A 740 16.65 43.31 7.81
N LYS A 741 15.68 43.44 6.90
CA LYS A 741 14.36 44.01 7.19
C LYS A 741 13.43 43.02 7.90
N LEU A 742 13.39 41.77 7.47
CA LEU A 742 12.43 40.77 7.97
C LEU A 742 12.94 40.00 9.18
N ILE A 743 14.21 39.60 9.17
CA ILE A 743 14.83 38.74 10.18
C ILE A 743 15.72 39.59 11.10
N GLY A 744 16.66 40.34 10.51
CA GLY A 744 17.56 41.22 11.25
C GLY A 744 18.48 40.50 12.24
N PRO A 745 19.14 41.22 13.15
CA PRO A 745 20.00 40.63 14.17
C PRO A 745 19.15 39.92 15.24
N TYR A 746 19.66 38.80 15.74
CA TYR A 746 19.04 38.07 16.86
C TYR A 746 19.03 38.93 18.13
N ARG A 747 17.90 38.92 18.86
CA ARG A 747 17.68 39.75 20.06
C ARG A 747 17.45 38.93 21.34
N GLY A 748 17.77 37.64 21.30
CA GLY A 748 17.49 36.71 22.40
C GLY A 748 16.22 35.90 22.18
N TYR A 749 16.07 34.87 22.99
CA TYR A 749 14.94 33.94 22.95
C TYR A 749 13.66 34.63 23.45
N GLN A 750 12.54 34.35 22.78
CA GLN A 750 11.24 34.91 23.13
C GLN A 750 10.24 33.77 23.39
N PRO A 751 9.88 33.48 24.65
CA PRO A 751 9.03 32.32 25.00
C PRO A 751 7.58 32.45 24.54
N LEU A 752 7.15 33.64 24.09
CA LEU A 752 5.80 33.85 23.54
C LEU A 752 5.73 33.65 22.02
N LEU A 753 6.86 33.38 21.36
CA LEU A 753 6.90 33.11 19.93
C LEU A 753 6.67 31.62 19.67
N ASP A 754 5.57 31.31 18.97
CA ASP A 754 5.28 29.96 18.50
C ASP A 754 6.23 29.58 17.35
N ALA A 755 7.15 28.66 17.64
CA ALA A 755 8.18 28.14 16.74
C ALA A 755 7.68 27.04 15.79
N THR A 756 6.41 26.62 15.90
CA THR A 756 5.84 25.57 15.05
C THR A 756 5.87 25.99 13.58
N ILE A 757 6.38 25.11 12.70
CA ILE A 757 6.38 25.36 11.26
C ILE A 757 4.95 25.59 10.77
N SER A 758 4.79 26.60 9.92
CA SER A 758 3.48 26.89 9.35
C SER A 758 3.14 25.97 8.19
N ASN A 759 1.86 25.62 8.05
CA ASN A 759 1.36 24.77 6.97
C ASN A 759 1.72 25.38 5.61
N ALA A 760 1.59 26.70 5.45
CA ALA A 760 1.95 27.40 4.22
C ALA A 760 3.45 27.28 3.86
N PHE A 761 4.33 27.24 4.85
CA PHE A 761 5.76 27.09 4.67
C PHE A 761 6.10 25.69 4.11
N ALA A 762 5.73 24.64 4.85
CA ALA A 762 5.95 23.24 4.52
C ALA A 762 5.30 22.80 3.19
N THR A 763 4.09 23.30 2.95
CA THR A 763 3.26 22.84 1.84
C THR A 763 3.58 23.53 0.52
N ALA A 764 4.05 24.79 0.56
CA ALA A 764 4.17 25.60 -0.64
C ALA A 764 5.36 26.56 -0.65
N ALA A 765 5.55 27.37 0.38
CA ALA A 765 6.48 28.50 0.30
C ALA A 765 7.95 28.05 0.18
N PHE A 766 8.37 27.05 0.97
CA PHE A 766 9.76 26.58 0.96
C PHE A 766 10.07 25.69 -0.27
N ARG A 767 9.03 25.18 -0.92
CA ARG A 767 9.11 24.43 -2.18
C ARG A 767 9.51 25.28 -3.39
N PHE A 768 9.81 26.57 -3.21
CA PHE A 768 10.48 27.38 -4.23
C PHE A 768 11.81 26.73 -4.68
N GLY A 769 12.46 25.94 -3.80
CA GLY A 769 13.67 25.19 -4.11
C GLY A 769 13.57 24.30 -5.35
N HIS A 770 12.39 23.76 -5.66
CA HIS A 770 12.15 22.95 -6.86
C HIS A 770 12.46 23.71 -8.16
N THR A 771 12.34 25.03 -8.16
CA THR A 771 12.66 25.88 -9.32
C THR A 771 14.16 26.04 -9.58
N LEU A 772 14.99 25.67 -8.59
CA LEU A 772 16.45 25.80 -8.61
C LEU A 772 17.17 24.49 -9.02
N VAL A 773 16.42 23.40 -9.13
CA VAL A 773 16.95 22.06 -9.40
C VAL A 773 17.44 21.94 -10.84
N ASN A 774 18.67 21.43 -11.00
CA ASN A 774 19.25 21.11 -12.29
C ASN A 774 18.71 19.77 -12.82
N PRO A 775 18.54 19.62 -14.15
CA PRO A 775 18.14 18.35 -14.76
C PRO A 775 19.26 17.29 -14.77
N VAL A 776 20.48 17.67 -14.39
CA VAL A 776 21.66 16.80 -14.38
C VAL A 776 22.40 17.04 -13.07
N LEU A 777 22.72 15.94 -12.38
CA LEU A 777 23.64 15.92 -11.26
C LEU A 777 25.08 15.78 -11.77
N HIS A 778 25.86 16.84 -11.59
CA HIS A 778 27.25 16.86 -12.01
C HIS A 778 28.15 16.11 -11.03
N ARG A 779 29.12 15.38 -11.58
CA ARG A 779 30.15 14.65 -10.83
C ARG A 779 31.52 15.04 -11.36
N LEU A 780 32.38 15.53 -10.48
CA LEU A 780 33.67 16.12 -10.86
C LEU A 780 34.85 15.51 -10.10
N ASP A 781 35.97 15.35 -10.78
CA ASP A 781 37.22 14.92 -10.19
C ASP A 781 37.91 16.05 -9.38
N GLU A 782 39.09 15.78 -8.85
CA GLU A 782 39.90 16.74 -8.10
C GLU A 782 40.35 17.98 -8.91
N LYS A 783 40.32 17.90 -10.25
CA LYS A 783 40.66 19.00 -11.16
C LYS A 783 39.41 19.75 -11.64
N LEU A 784 38.24 19.44 -11.07
CA LEU A 784 36.94 19.96 -11.47
C LEU A 784 36.55 19.60 -12.92
N ALA A 785 37.10 18.53 -13.47
CA ALA A 785 36.69 17.95 -14.74
C ALA A 785 35.65 16.85 -14.51
N PRO A 786 34.77 16.54 -15.49
CA PRO A 786 33.89 15.38 -15.40
C PRO A 786 34.67 14.10 -15.11
N ILE A 787 34.20 13.31 -14.14
CA ILE A 787 34.76 11.97 -13.89
C ILE A 787 34.53 11.04 -15.10
N ARG A 788 35.27 9.92 -15.17
CA ARG A 788 35.21 8.98 -16.30
C ARG A 788 33.78 8.46 -16.56
N GLU A 789 33.01 8.26 -15.50
CA GLU A 789 31.62 7.79 -15.51
C GLU A 789 30.63 8.88 -15.97
N GLY A 790 31.08 10.13 -16.14
CA GLY A 790 30.27 11.25 -16.62
C GLY A 790 29.32 11.83 -15.57
N HIS A 791 28.37 12.66 -16.00
CA HIS A 791 27.31 13.21 -15.16
C HIS A 791 26.06 12.31 -15.18
N ILE A 792 25.12 12.49 -14.25
CA ILE A 792 23.91 11.66 -14.13
C ILE A 792 22.67 12.51 -14.42
N PRO A 793 21.80 12.15 -15.37
CA PRO A 793 20.47 12.74 -15.48
C PRO A 793 19.70 12.60 -14.17
N LEU A 794 18.94 13.61 -13.75
CA LEU A 794 18.32 13.61 -12.42
C LEU A 794 17.39 12.40 -12.21
N ARG A 795 16.62 11.98 -13.23
CA ARG A 795 15.78 10.76 -13.17
C ARG A 795 16.54 9.48 -12.79
N ASP A 796 17.83 9.41 -13.11
CA ASP A 796 18.68 8.25 -12.85
C ASP A 796 19.46 8.38 -11.52
N ALA A 797 19.37 9.55 -10.86
CA ALA A 797 19.98 9.84 -9.57
C ALA A 797 19.01 9.64 -8.40
N PHE A 798 17.71 9.47 -8.66
CA PHE A 798 16.71 9.19 -7.63
C PHE A 798 16.89 7.76 -7.09
N PHE A 799 16.88 7.60 -5.77
CA PHE A 799 17.00 6.32 -5.07
C PHE A 799 18.19 5.46 -5.51
N ALA A 800 19.31 6.07 -5.86
CA ALA A 800 20.43 5.37 -6.49
C ALA A 800 21.69 5.23 -5.60
N PRO A 801 21.62 4.74 -4.34
CA PRO A 801 22.76 4.72 -3.44
C PRO A 801 23.94 3.89 -3.98
N GLU A 802 23.70 2.90 -4.84
CA GLU A 802 24.74 2.11 -5.50
C GLU A 802 25.65 2.95 -6.40
N MET A 803 25.16 4.08 -6.94
CA MET A 803 25.98 4.99 -7.74
C MET A 803 27.05 5.68 -6.89
N LEU A 804 26.76 5.90 -5.60
CA LEU A 804 27.71 6.45 -4.64
C LEU A 804 28.75 5.39 -4.25
N LEU A 805 28.30 4.14 -4.02
CA LEU A 805 29.19 3.01 -3.71
C LEU A 805 30.15 2.67 -4.85
N SER A 806 29.65 2.62 -6.08
CA SER A 806 30.45 2.36 -7.29
C SER A 806 31.44 3.47 -7.61
N THR A 807 31.08 4.74 -7.34
CA THR A 807 32.01 5.86 -7.43
C THR A 807 33.10 5.79 -6.35
N GLY A 808 32.82 5.07 -5.25
CA GLY A 808 33.76 4.85 -4.15
C GLY A 808 34.01 6.07 -3.28
N SER A 809 33.30 7.19 -3.49
CA SER A 809 33.35 8.39 -2.64
C SER A 809 32.17 9.32 -2.91
N VAL A 810 31.84 10.17 -1.93
CA VAL A 810 30.90 11.30 -2.08
C VAL A 810 31.55 12.53 -2.70
N ASP A 811 32.89 12.60 -2.73
CA ASP A 811 33.64 13.80 -3.15
C ASP A 811 33.25 14.29 -4.56
N PRO A 812 33.04 13.43 -5.57
CA PRO A 812 32.67 13.91 -6.90
C PRO A 812 31.33 14.63 -6.95
N TYR A 813 30.37 14.18 -6.15
CA TYR A 813 29.05 14.81 -6.01
C TYR A 813 29.17 16.15 -5.29
N LEU A 814 29.94 16.19 -4.20
CA LEU A 814 30.18 17.43 -3.45
C LEU A 814 30.86 18.49 -4.32
N ARG A 815 31.90 18.13 -5.08
CA ARG A 815 32.53 19.04 -6.06
C ARG A 815 31.54 19.50 -7.12
N GLY A 816 30.70 18.60 -7.64
CA GLY A 816 29.63 18.95 -8.57
C GLY A 816 28.68 20.01 -7.99
N LEU A 817 28.23 19.83 -6.76
CA LEU A 817 27.34 20.79 -6.09
C LEU A 817 27.99 22.17 -5.90
N PHE A 818 29.28 22.22 -5.57
CA PHE A 818 30.00 23.49 -5.38
C PHE A 818 30.41 24.18 -6.68
N ALA A 819 30.84 23.43 -7.69
CA ALA A 819 31.45 23.98 -8.90
C ALA A 819 30.48 24.18 -10.07
N THR A 820 29.22 23.73 -9.94
CA THR A 820 28.21 23.93 -10.99
C THR A 820 27.15 24.94 -10.57
N PRO A 821 26.69 25.80 -11.50
CA PRO A 821 25.63 26.75 -11.20
C PRO A 821 24.31 26.02 -10.96
N MET A 822 23.50 26.51 -10.02
CA MET A 822 22.10 26.05 -9.90
C MET A 822 21.27 26.53 -11.10
N LYS A 823 20.09 25.93 -11.30
CA LYS A 823 19.13 26.44 -12.29
C LYS A 823 18.59 27.79 -11.83
N LYS A 824 18.43 28.73 -12.76
CA LYS A 824 17.83 30.04 -12.48
C LYS A 824 16.29 29.93 -12.43
N PRO A 825 15.62 30.50 -11.42
CA PRO A 825 14.16 30.53 -11.35
C PRO A 825 13.61 31.68 -12.20
N ILE A 826 13.21 31.41 -13.44
CA ILE A 826 12.65 32.42 -14.36
C ILE A 826 11.15 32.12 -14.56
N PRO A 827 10.25 33.13 -14.60
CA PRO A 827 8.79 32.90 -14.63
C PRO A 827 8.25 31.93 -15.70
N ASN A 828 8.93 31.84 -16.84
CA ASN A 828 8.58 31.04 -18.01
C ASN A 828 9.48 29.79 -18.16
N GLU A 829 10.31 29.53 -17.16
CA GLU A 829 11.26 28.41 -17.08
C GLU A 829 11.36 27.98 -15.60
N LEU A 830 10.25 27.49 -15.01
CA LEU A 830 10.20 27.24 -13.57
C LEU A 830 10.74 25.85 -13.19
N LEU A 831 10.11 24.77 -13.64
CA LEU A 831 10.53 23.40 -13.34
C LEU A 831 10.93 22.67 -14.62
N ASN A 832 12.06 21.95 -14.56
CA ASN A 832 12.58 21.20 -15.69
C ASN A 832 11.84 19.86 -15.88
N ASP A 833 11.90 19.30 -17.09
CA ASP A 833 11.22 18.04 -17.45
C ASP A 833 11.61 16.82 -16.60
N GLU A 834 12.78 16.80 -15.95
CA GLU A 834 13.12 15.71 -15.03
C GLU A 834 12.21 15.70 -13.79
N LEU A 835 11.64 16.85 -13.42
CA LEU A 835 10.70 17.00 -12.30
C LEU A 835 9.24 16.98 -12.73
N THR A 836 8.91 17.39 -13.97
CA THR A 836 7.52 17.47 -14.44
C THR A 836 7.13 16.30 -15.33
N GLU A 837 8.09 15.63 -15.97
CA GLU A 837 7.87 14.52 -16.91
C GLU A 837 8.45 13.20 -16.41
N ASN A 838 9.63 13.23 -15.76
CA ASN A 838 10.37 12.03 -15.39
C ASN A 838 10.51 11.82 -13.88
N LEU A 839 9.74 12.55 -13.06
CA LEU A 839 9.87 12.44 -11.61
C LEU A 839 9.61 10.99 -11.23
N PHE A 840 10.65 10.37 -10.68
CA PHE A 840 10.60 8.99 -10.21
C PHE A 840 10.12 7.98 -11.25
N ASN A 841 10.46 8.17 -12.52
CA ASN A 841 10.05 7.27 -13.59
C ASN A 841 10.58 5.83 -13.46
N GLN A 842 11.69 5.63 -12.73
CA GLN A 842 12.20 4.30 -12.38
C GLN A 842 11.38 3.63 -11.26
N ALA A 843 10.49 4.38 -10.63
CA ALA A 843 9.71 4.00 -9.45
C ALA A 843 8.21 4.27 -9.60
N HIS A 844 7.65 4.42 -10.82
CA HIS A 844 6.20 4.45 -11.00
C HIS A 844 5.78 3.92 -12.37
N GLU A 845 4.62 3.24 -12.42
CA GLU A 845 4.03 2.77 -13.69
C GLU A 845 3.71 3.97 -14.60
N VAL A 846 3.38 5.09 -13.96
CA VAL A 846 3.16 6.40 -14.58
C VAL A 846 4.11 7.38 -13.87
N SER A 847 5.06 7.96 -14.59
CA SER A 847 5.98 8.96 -14.01
C SER A 847 5.20 10.09 -13.33
N LEU A 848 5.69 10.57 -12.18
CA LEU A 848 5.02 11.63 -11.44
C LEU A 848 5.29 13.01 -12.08
N ASP A 849 4.62 14.04 -11.55
CA ASP A 849 4.83 15.45 -11.90
C ASP A 849 4.88 16.28 -10.61
N LEU A 850 6.06 16.75 -10.25
CA LEU A 850 6.29 17.47 -8.99
C LEU A 850 5.53 18.80 -8.94
N ALA A 851 5.40 19.50 -10.07
CA ALA A 851 4.63 20.73 -10.15
C ALA A 851 3.14 20.46 -9.91
N ALA A 852 2.59 19.43 -10.54
CA ALA A 852 1.19 19.04 -10.35
C ALA A 852 0.94 18.58 -8.90
N ILE A 853 1.85 17.79 -8.32
CA ILE A 853 1.78 17.33 -6.93
C ILE A 853 1.81 18.51 -5.95
N ASN A 854 2.65 19.52 -6.17
CA ASN A 854 2.69 20.71 -5.30
C ASN A 854 1.36 21.47 -5.31
N ILE A 855 0.74 21.64 -6.48
CA ILE A 855 -0.57 22.29 -6.61
C ILE A 855 -1.64 21.45 -5.91
N GLN A 856 -1.64 20.13 -6.12
CA GLN A 856 -2.61 19.22 -5.54
C GLN A 856 -2.47 19.13 -4.02
N ARG A 857 -1.23 19.12 -3.50
CA ARG A 857 -0.92 19.16 -2.06
C ARG A 857 -1.35 20.48 -1.41
N GLY A 858 -1.18 21.61 -2.10
CA GLY A 858 -1.73 22.89 -1.63
C GLY A 858 -3.26 22.87 -1.47
N ARG A 859 -3.98 22.16 -2.36
CA ARG A 859 -5.43 21.95 -2.24
C ARG A 859 -5.79 21.00 -1.11
N ASP A 860 -5.08 19.89 -0.99
CA ASP A 860 -5.27 18.89 0.08
C ASP A 860 -5.12 19.51 1.48
N HIS A 861 -4.11 20.37 1.63
CA HIS A 861 -3.82 21.11 2.86
C HIS A 861 -4.68 22.38 3.01
N ALA A 862 -5.60 22.64 2.09
CA ALA A 862 -6.51 23.79 2.12
C ALA A 862 -5.80 25.13 2.26
N LEU A 863 -4.70 25.33 1.53
CA LEU A 863 -4.02 26.62 1.50
C LEU A 863 -4.92 27.70 0.88
N PRO A 864 -4.98 28.90 1.49
CA PRO A 864 -5.57 30.06 0.85
C PRO A 864 -4.90 30.42 -0.48
N GLY A 865 -5.63 31.18 -1.30
CA GLY A 865 -5.17 31.61 -2.60
C GLY A 865 -4.04 32.65 -2.53
N TYR A 866 -3.52 32.97 -3.72
CA TYR A 866 -2.44 33.93 -3.90
C TYR A 866 -2.78 35.32 -3.34
N VAL A 867 -4.02 35.78 -3.50
CA VAL A 867 -4.44 37.14 -3.09
C VAL A 867 -4.57 37.25 -1.57
N GLU A 868 -4.98 36.18 -0.89
CA GLU A 868 -5.03 36.10 0.56
C GLU A 868 -3.63 36.22 1.16
N PHE A 869 -2.65 35.46 0.65
CA PHE A 869 -1.26 35.57 1.10
C PHE A 869 -0.60 36.90 0.74
N ARG A 870 -0.91 37.49 -0.43
CA ARG A 870 -0.44 38.85 -0.75
C ARG A 870 -0.93 39.87 0.27
N SER A 871 -2.22 39.79 0.63
CA SER A 871 -2.82 40.68 1.61
C SER A 871 -2.17 40.50 2.98
N TRP A 872 -1.95 39.25 3.39
CA TRP A 872 -1.28 38.93 4.66
C TRP A 872 0.16 39.48 4.69
N CYS A 873 0.88 39.39 3.57
CA CYS A 873 2.22 39.98 3.40
C CYS A 873 2.22 41.51 3.20
N ASN A 874 1.06 42.19 3.30
CA ASN A 874 0.91 43.62 3.06
C ASN A 874 1.45 44.06 1.67
N LEU A 875 1.18 43.26 0.64
CA LEU A 875 1.52 43.56 -0.75
C LEU A 875 0.34 44.22 -1.47
N SER A 876 0.62 44.88 -2.60
CA SER A 876 -0.41 45.57 -3.40
C SER A 876 -1.61 44.66 -3.70
N PRO A 877 -2.85 45.18 -3.54
CA PRO A 877 -4.08 44.42 -3.78
C PRO A 877 -4.19 44.03 -5.26
N VAL A 878 -4.90 42.93 -5.49
CA VAL A 878 -5.11 42.35 -6.83
C VAL A 878 -6.58 42.01 -6.94
N GLU A 879 -7.29 42.73 -7.78
CA GLU A 879 -8.70 42.51 -8.10
C GLU A 879 -8.83 41.84 -9.46
N ASN A 880 -7.92 42.15 -10.40
CA ASN A 880 -7.93 41.62 -11.74
C ASN A 880 -6.50 41.33 -12.24
N TRP A 881 -6.39 40.59 -13.34
CA TRP A 881 -5.10 40.16 -13.89
C TRP A 881 -4.19 41.33 -14.33
N ASN A 882 -4.73 42.51 -14.66
CA ASN A 882 -3.90 43.66 -15.05
C ASN A 882 -3.15 44.27 -13.87
N ASP A 883 -3.58 44.05 -12.63
CA ASP A 883 -2.90 44.56 -11.44
C ASP A 883 -1.52 43.90 -11.27
N LEU A 884 -1.30 42.75 -11.91
CA LEU A 884 -0.04 41.99 -11.87
C LEU A 884 0.96 42.40 -12.96
N LYS A 885 0.59 43.30 -13.89
CA LYS A 885 1.40 43.63 -15.08
C LYS A 885 2.80 44.18 -14.78
N ASN A 886 2.99 44.74 -13.58
CA ASN A 886 4.26 45.34 -13.15
C ASN A 886 5.13 44.36 -12.36
N ILE A 887 4.61 43.18 -11.97
CA ILE A 887 5.32 42.19 -11.16
C ILE A 887 5.47 40.84 -11.86
N MET A 888 4.81 40.64 -12.99
CA MET A 888 4.82 39.39 -13.75
C MET A 888 4.80 39.67 -15.27
N PRO A 889 5.52 38.88 -16.08
CA PRO A 889 5.47 38.98 -17.54
C PRO A 889 4.04 38.80 -18.10
N ARG A 890 3.72 39.52 -19.18
CA ARG A 890 2.37 39.51 -19.78
C ARG A 890 1.94 38.11 -20.22
N ASP A 891 2.84 37.33 -20.81
CA ASP A 891 2.59 35.95 -21.25
C ASP A 891 2.19 35.03 -20.09
N VAL A 892 2.86 35.17 -18.94
CA VAL A 892 2.55 34.42 -17.72
C VAL A 892 1.16 34.83 -17.19
N ILE A 893 0.84 36.13 -17.19
CA ILE A 893 -0.49 36.63 -16.81
C ILE A 893 -1.58 36.06 -17.73
N TYR A 894 -1.36 36.03 -19.04
CA TYR A 894 -2.32 35.44 -19.98
C TYR A 894 -2.56 33.96 -19.72
N LYS A 895 -1.50 33.18 -19.48
CA LYS A 895 -1.60 31.75 -19.13
C LYS A 895 -2.35 31.53 -17.82
N LEU A 896 -2.06 32.32 -16.79
CA LEU A 896 -2.78 32.26 -15.52
C LEU A 896 -4.26 32.61 -15.69
N LYS A 897 -4.59 33.63 -16.49
CA LYS A 897 -5.96 33.98 -16.84
C LYS A 897 -6.68 32.85 -17.59
N ASP A 898 -6.03 32.22 -18.57
CA ASP A 898 -6.57 31.07 -19.30
C ASP A 898 -6.87 29.88 -18.36
N LEU A 899 -5.95 29.60 -17.43
CA LEU A 899 -6.05 28.47 -16.52
C LEU A 899 -7.03 28.69 -15.36
N TYR A 900 -6.95 29.84 -14.69
CA TYR A 900 -7.67 30.09 -13.44
C TYR A 900 -8.89 30.99 -13.61
N GLY A 901 -9.04 31.68 -14.75
CA GLY A 901 -10.14 32.61 -15.02
C GLY A 901 -10.02 33.94 -14.27
N HIS A 902 -9.94 33.88 -12.93
CA HIS A 902 -9.92 35.02 -12.03
C HIS A 902 -8.77 34.92 -11.00
N PRO A 903 -8.10 36.03 -10.62
CA PRO A 903 -7.02 35.99 -9.63
C PRO A 903 -7.51 35.97 -8.18
N GLY A 904 -8.75 36.42 -7.94
CA GLY A 904 -9.27 36.84 -6.64
C GLY A 904 -9.95 35.82 -5.71
N ARG A 905 -10.32 36.36 -4.54
CA ARG A 905 -10.57 35.78 -3.20
C ARG A 905 -11.90 35.08 -3.00
N ASN A 906 -11.91 33.94 -2.28
CA ASN A 906 -13.14 33.31 -1.77
C ASN A 906 -13.92 34.24 -0.81
N PHE A 907 -14.89 35.00 -1.32
CA PHE A 907 -15.94 35.61 -0.49
C PHE A 907 -17.13 34.65 -0.41
N TYR A 908 -16.97 33.59 0.37
CA TYR A 908 -18.09 32.87 0.98
C TYR A 908 -17.64 32.44 2.38
N TYR A 909 -17.57 33.41 3.30
CA TYR A 909 -17.86 33.12 4.69
C TYR A 909 -19.38 33.24 4.83
N LEU A 910 -20.06 32.10 4.82
CA LEU A 910 -21.36 31.92 5.45
C LEU A 910 -21.22 30.72 6.37
#